data_AF-A0A0L0SRA1-F1
#
_entry.id   AF-A0A0L0SRA1-F1
#
_cell.length_a   1.000
_cell.length_b   1.000
_cell.length_c   1.000
_cell.angle_alpha   90.00
_cell.angle_beta   90.00
_cell.angle_gamma   90.00
#
_symmetry.space_group_name_H-M   'P 1'
#
loop_
_entity.id
_entity.type
_entity.pdbx_description
1 polymer ?
#
loop_
_entity_poly.entity_id
_entity_poly.type
_entity_poly.pdbx_seq_one_letter_code
_entity_poly.pdbx_strand_id
1 'polypeptide(L)'
;MENTTSTQLKAFMDRLDKAPFDDTRRIVLREFVNMEVLKDLSKKHSGVHQDLKKKLRAYLTLLQSTYGEGKETVYCFPKDRQGNKEFGRLYATSVSLQSLKKDSRGALAAGVLQDIDMVAAAPSIFKGILAHYDLQSKALDTYLEDRQQALTKYKLKEKSDFLAIMFSEHLYTTLHPELMEMHHVLYTVAYPRLSADYPNIMQASKTRTMTTINKGSFMSNVFQAVESLVLMEAVEFFRARDLVPSVLCFDGLMVVKDNKVNEELLEELHQYTVQRTGFDIKWAEKELKKDANLEKRDFPESCENVDEFVKAKLEENTHYDEEWVHKMLNHMKRCKEADDADSWEQVVSTYVGEFLRKDLTVGMYYFRACVDDGWGLNVPHSTVDMVASIGQDFAPIVKKRIFDFYKPQWGPCSGKKYIDYFNAFPGFAATNLNQTIPRDEVSMYLDYILEVICSGRETEYKFDLKWLQELFTSGTANGVVLALTGLEGAGKGFLFESISTYMLGKKLCVPLNNAAQFLARSFNSEIENKSLVLFDEMPVSNGRERMAAFDRLKNMVTDTRTIINEKCVRHYEVKNVNNFMIASNNKNILPLTKSGRRVFVLNVSNKRRCDRVYFRHLDEYVKANADKIFTYLCNVDLSDIDLANFPRNEDRDAIVEASADPISALFQEITEYGGFPRNLMEQNHEVEVEQSMSSTELYETYQKFVQKRFPGHHVISITAFGVHLRDAIGLQRGGDARLFMKRRVQVNGHREVLWVYLGPGAMDLSDDEE
;
A
#
# COMPACT_ATOMS: atom_id res chain seq x y z
N MET A 1 46.54 25.17 -44.52
CA MET A 1 46.17 25.55 -43.14
C MET A 1 46.45 24.42 -42.15
N GLU A 2 46.24 23.14 -42.50
CA GLU A 2 46.42 21.98 -41.60
C GLU A 2 47.78 21.89 -40.86
N ASN A 3 48.91 22.13 -41.54
CA ASN A 3 50.23 22.08 -40.88
C ASN A 3 50.46 23.21 -39.84
N THR A 4 49.84 24.38 -40.04
CA THR A 4 49.97 25.53 -39.13
C THR A 4 49.14 25.33 -37.87
N THR A 5 47.91 24.84 -38.01
CA THR A 5 46.99 24.57 -36.89
C THR A 5 47.51 23.46 -35.98
N SER A 6 48.09 22.39 -36.55
CA SER A 6 48.72 21.29 -35.77
C SER A 6 49.91 21.79 -34.94
N THR A 7 50.75 22.67 -35.50
CA THR A 7 51.89 23.26 -34.80
C THR A 7 51.45 24.18 -33.66
N GLN A 8 50.40 24.97 -33.86
CA GLN A 8 49.85 25.88 -32.84
C GLN A 8 49.14 25.13 -31.72
N LEU A 9 48.38 24.08 -32.05
CA LEU A 9 47.75 23.20 -31.06
C LEU A 9 48.80 22.57 -30.14
N LYS A 10 49.90 22.08 -30.69
CA LYS A 10 51.02 21.55 -29.89
C LYS A 10 51.62 22.60 -28.96
N ALA A 11 51.96 23.79 -29.49
CA ALA A 11 52.51 24.88 -28.70
C ALA A 11 51.56 25.43 -27.62
N PHE A 12 50.24 25.33 -27.85
CA PHE A 12 49.22 25.66 -26.86
C PHE A 12 49.18 24.60 -25.75
N MET A 13 49.11 23.32 -26.12
CA MET A 13 49.06 22.20 -25.18
C MET A 13 50.30 22.14 -24.27
N ASP A 14 51.49 22.50 -24.76
CA ASP A 14 52.74 22.54 -23.97
C ASP A 14 52.73 23.56 -22.80
N ARG A 15 51.73 24.46 -22.76
CA ARG A 15 51.58 25.52 -21.75
C ARG A 15 50.39 25.31 -20.81
N LEU A 16 49.67 24.20 -20.92
CA LEU A 16 48.37 24.00 -20.26
C LEU A 16 48.46 23.91 -18.73
N ASP A 17 49.57 23.39 -18.18
CA ASP A 17 49.80 23.20 -16.74
C ASP A 17 50.88 24.13 -16.16
N LYS A 18 51.34 25.08 -16.96
CA LYS A 18 52.30 26.13 -16.57
C LYS A 18 51.54 27.43 -16.34
N ALA A 19 52.06 28.29 -15.46
CA ALA A 19 51.59 29.67 -15.37
C ALA A 19 51.62 30.27 -16.78
N PRO A 20 50.47 30.59 -17.39
CA PRO A 20 50.46 30.79 -18.83
C PRO A 20 51.09 32.12 -19.25
N PHE A 21 51.48 33.00 -18.30
CA PHE A 21 51.91 34.38 -18.51
C PHE A 21 52.82 34.91 -17.38
N ASP A 22 53.69 35.88 -17.70
CA ASP A 22 54.74 36.45 -16.80
C ASP A 22 54.23 37.10 -15.50
N ASP A 23 52.93 37.39 -15.37
CA ASP A 23 52.37 38.08 -14.21
C ASP A 23 51.01 37.48 -13.78
N THR A 24 51.06 36.41 -12.99
CA THR A 24 50.06 35.87 -12.02
C THR A 24 48.56 36.21 -12.22
N ARG A 25 48.05 36.14 -13.46
CA ARG A 25 46.88 36.91 -13.92
C ARG A 25 45.67 36.93 -12.99
N ARG A 26 45.56 38.06 -12.33
CA ARG A 26 44.31 38.70 -11.94
C ARG A 26 43.79 39.41 -13.19
N ILE A 27 42.68 38.98 -13.77
CA ILE A 27 42.02 39.79 -14.81
C ILE A 27 41.02 40.72 -14.14
N VAL A 28 41.13 42.00 -14.46
CA VAL A 28 40.21 43.03 -13.97
C VAL A 28 39.25 43.38 -15.10
N LEU A 29 37.96 43.15 -14.86
CA LEU A 29 36.86 43.53 -15.75
C LEU A 29 35.90 44.48 -15.04
N ARG A 30 35.11 45.21 -15.82
CA ARG A 30 34.08 46.14 -15.31
C ARG A 30 32.70 45.56 -15.63
N GLU A 31 31.94 45.26 -14.59
CA GLU A 31 30.62 44.63 -14.69
C GLU A 31 29.52 45.69 -14.85
N PHE A 32 28.68 45.53 -15.87
CA PHE A 32 27.52 46.37 -16.14
C PHE A 32 26.22 45.57 -15.99
N VAL A 33 25.16 46.23 -15.53
CA VAL A 33 23.85 45.61 -15.30
C VAL A 33 22.74 46.59 -15.62
N ASN A 34 21.54 46.03 -15.87
CA ASN A 34 20.31 46.79 -15.90
C ASN A 34 19.99 47.32 -14.49
N MET A 35 20.19 48.64 -14.32
CA MET A 35 20.04 49.32 -13.03
C MET A 35 18.61 49.32 -12.51
N GLU A 36 17.61 49.34 -13.39
CA GLU A 36 16.20 49.32 -13.02
C GLU A 36 15.83 47.96 -12.44
N VAL A 37 16.21 46.88 -13.13
CA VAL A 37 16.01 45.50 -12.69
C VAL A 37 16.75 45.23 -11.38
N LEU A 38 18.00 45.68 -11.24
CA LEU A 38 18.78 45.51 -10.01
C LEU A 38 18.10 46.19 -8.82
N LYS A 39 17.68 47.45 -8.98
CA LYS A 39 16.97 48.20 -7.93
C LYS A 39 15.68 47.49 -7.56
N ASP A 40 14.90 47.04 -8.53
CA ASP A 40 13.62 46.38 -8.29
C ASP A 40 13.79 45.05 -7.54
N LEU A 41 14.65 44.16 -8.02
CA LEU A 41 14.89 42.85 -7.40
C LEU A 41 15.46 42.97 -5.98
N SER A 42 16.19 44.07 -5.67
CA SER A 42 16.76 44.32 -4.34
C SER A 42 15.75 44.82 -3.27
N LYS A 43 14.54 45.23 -3.70
CA LYS A 43 13.47 45.73 -2.81
C LYS A 43 12.95 44.63 -1.88
N LYS A 44 12.34 45.04 -0.76
CA LYS A 44 11.80 44.11 0.24
C LYS A 44 10.70 43.19 -0.33
N HIS A 45 9.87 43.68 -1.25
CA HIS A 45 8.65 43.02 -1.74
C HIS A 45 8.74 42.38 -3.15
N SER A 46 9.94 42.24 -3.72
CA SER A 46 10.14 41.76 -5.11
C SER A 46 9.83 40.28 -5.38
N GLY A 47 9.26 39.53 -4.43
CA GLY A 47 9.07 38.07 -4.55
C GLY A 47 10.36 37.23 -4.54
N VAL A 48 11.54 37.86 -4.57
CA VAL A 48 12.84 37.17 -4.56
C VAL A 48 13.24 36.70 -3.14
N HIS A 49 13.92 35.54 -3.06
CA HIS A 49 14.46 34.97 -1.80
C HIS A 49 15.42 35.92 -1.06
N GLN A 50 15.46 35.87 0.27
CA GLN A 50 16.19 36.82 1.12
C GLN A 50 17.71 36.79 0.89
N ASP A 51 18.31 35.62 0.68
CA ASP A 51 19.76 35.51 0.42
C ASP A 51 20.18 36.16 -0.90
N LEU A 52 19.34 36.02 -1.94
CA LEU A 52 19.60 36.66 -3.23
C LEU A 52 19.47 38.18 -3.08
N LYS A 53 18.48 38.68 -2.34
CA LYS A 53 18.36 40.12 -2.01
C LYS A 53 19.62 40.66 -1.31
N LYS A 54 20.21 39.91 -0.38
CA LYS A 54 21.46 40.31 0.29
C LYS A 54 22.61 40.46 -0.71
N LYS A 55 22.77 39.51 -1.63
CA LYS A 55 23.78 39.58 -2.71
C LYS A 55 23.54 40.77 -3.63
N LEU A 56 22.31 41.00 -4.06
CA LEU A 56 21.94 42.12 -4.95
C LEU A 56 22.20 43.49 -4.30
N ARG A 57 21.94 43.63 -2.99
CA ARG A 57 22.26 44.86 -2.25
C ARG A 57 23.76 45.11 -2.15
N ALA A 58 24.54 44.07 -1.84
CA ALA A 58 26.00 44.18 -1.82
C ALA A 58 26.56 44.56 -3.20
N TYR A 59 26.01 43.97 -4.26
CA TYR A 59 26.35 44.33 -5.64
C TYR A 59 26.02 45.80 -5.94
N LEU A 60 24.82 46.26 -5.58
CA LEU A 60 24.38 47.64 -5.77
C LEU A 60 25.31 48.65 -5.07
N THR A 61 25.72 48.36 -3.83
CA THR A 61 26.65 49.23 -3.09
C THR A 61 28.00 49.35 -3.80
N LEU A 62 28.58 48.23 -4.27
CA LEU A 62 29.85 48.22 -4.99
C LEU A 62 29.78 48.95 -6.34
N LEU A 63 28.63 48.88 -7.01
CA LEU A 63 28.41 49.57 -8.28
C LEU A 63 28.20 51.08 -8.09
N GLN A 64 27.59 51.50 -6.97
CA GLN A 64 27.42 52.92 -6.65
C GLN A 64 28.74 53.62 -6.29
N SER A 65 29.74 52.88 -5.82
CA SER A 65 31.07 53.45 -5.52
C SER A 65 31.92 53.79 -6.76
N THR A 66 31.50 53.40 -7.97
CA THR A 66 32.32 53.54 -9.19
C THR A 66 31.76 54.56 -10.22
N TYR A 67 30.87 55.48 -9.82
CA TYR A 67 30.40 56.63 -10.63
C TYR A 67 30.03 56.35 -12.10
N GLY A 68 29.42 55.20 -12.39
CA GLY A 68 28.94 54.85 -13.74
C GLY A 68 29.98 54.16 -14.63
N GLU A 69 31.21 53.97 -14.13
CA GLU A 69 32.28 53.27 -14.83
C GLU A 69 32.14 51.73 -14.82
N GLY A 70 31.03 51.21 -14.28
CA GLY A 70 30.83 49.78 -14.05
C GLY A 70 31.51 49.29 -12.76
N LYS A 71 31.13 48.13 -12.26
CA LYS A 71 31.69 47.56 -11.04
C LYS A 71 32.98 46.83 -11.35
N GLU A 72 34.10 47.30 -10.81
CA GLU A 72 35.37 46.61 -10.94
C GLU A 72 35.31 45.21 -10.28
N THR A 73 35.71 44.19 -11.04
CA THR A 73 35.72 42.81 -10.59
C THR A 73 37.02 42.14 -11.00
N VAL A 74 37.76 41.71 -9.98
CA VAL A 74 38.99 40.96 -10.13
C VAL A 74 38.66 39.47 -10.18
N TYR A 75 39.12 38.79 -11.22
CA TYR A 75 39.01 37.34 -11.37
C TYR A 75 40.38 36.68 -11.23
N CYS A 76 40.43 35.62 -10.42
CA CYS A 76 41.65 34.88 -10.10
C CYS A 76 41.39 33.37 -10.13
N PHE A 77 42.47 32.58 -10.23
CA PHE A 77 42.37 31.16 -9.96
C PHE A 77 42.04 30.92 -8.48
N PRO A 78 41.25 29.88 -8.16
CA PRO A 78 40.96 29.53 -6.78
C PRO A 78 42.23 28.98 -6.12
N LYS A 79 42.48 29.37 -4.86
CA LYS A 79 43.59 28.80 -4.09
C LYS A 79 43.29 27.34 -3.73
N ASP A 80 44.24 26.44 -3.97
CA ASP A 80 44.17 25.07 -3.47
C ASP A 80 44.68 24.99 -2.01
N ARG A 81 44.80 23.77 -1.45
CA ARG A 81 45.26 23.55 -0.06
C ARG A 81 46.69 24.03 0.19
N GLN A 82 47.49 24.21 -0.85
CA GLN A 82 48.90 24.64 -0.79
C GLN A 82 49.05 26.09 -1.27
N GLY A 83 47.99 26.70 -1.79
CA GLY A 83 47.92 28.08 -2.24
C GLY A 83 48.30 28.34 -3.70
N ASN A 84 48.56 27.30 -4.51
CA ASN A 84 49.38 27.42 -5.73
C ASN A 84 48.68 26.97 -7.03
N LYS A 85 47.34 26.83 -7.06
CA LYS A 85 46.64 26.45 -8.29
C LYS A 85 46.58 27.63 -9.28
N GLU A 86 47.24 27.47 -10.42
CA GLU A 86 47.41 28.52 -11.45
C GLU A 86 46.72 28.19 -12.79
N PHE A 87 45.77 27.26 -12.78
CA PHE A 87 45.04 26.81 -13.97
C PHE A 87 43.58 26.48 -13.65
N GLY A 88 42.79 26.23 -14.71
CA GLY A 88 41.35 25.96 -14.61
C GLY A 88 40.52 27.25 -14.67
N ARG A 89 39.30 27.25 -14.13
CA ARG A 89 38.39 28.40 -14.22
C ARG A 89 38.81 29.56 -13.33
N LEU A 90 38.66 30.78 -13.86
CA LEU A 90 38.80 32.04 -13.11
C LEU A 90 37.49 32.39 -12.40
N TYR A 91 37.59 32.77 -11.13
CA TYR A 91 36.45 33.13 -10.29
C TYR A 91 36.55 34.59 -9.82
N ALA A 92 35.42 35.28 -9.84
CA ALA A 92 35.31 36.61 -9.26
C ALA A 92 35.59 36.58 -7.75
N THR A 93 36.43 37.52 -7.31
CA THR A 93 36.84 37.69 -5.89
C THR A 93 35.84 38.47 -5.04
N SER A 94 34.85 39.12 -5.69
CA SER A 94 33.76 39.87 -5.05
C SER A 94 32.40 39.40 -5.57
N VAL A 95 31.30 39.88 -4.98
CA VAL A 95 29.93 39.57 -5.45
C VAL A 95 29.80 39.97 -6.91
N SER A 96 29.60 39.01 -7.81
CA SER A 96 29.65 39.21 -9.27
C SER A 96 28.43 38.58 -9.95
N LEU A 97 28.09 39.09 -11.14
CA LEU A 97 27.14 38.41 -12.04
C LEU A 97 27.51 36.95 -12.27
N GLN A 98 28.80 36.59 -12.35
CA GLN A 98 29.28 35.21 -12.50
C GLN A 98 28.69 34.26 -11.44
N SER A 99 28.49 34.75 -10.20
CA SER A 99 28.04 33.95 -9.05
C SER A 99 26.50 33.82 -8.92
N LEU A 100 25.73 34.50 -9.78
CA LEU A 100 24.27 34.50 -9.72
C LEU A 100 23.67 33.33 -10.53
N LYS A 101 22.48 32.87 -10.12
CA LYS A 101 21.70 31.87 -10.89
C LYS A 101 21.39 32.42 -12.29
N LYS A 102 21.30 31.52 -13.28
CA LYS A 102 21.14 31.84 -14.70
C LYS A 102 20.04 32.86 -14.98
N ASP A 103 18.86 32.71 -14.39
CA ASP A 103 17.71 33.59 -14.69
C ASP A 103 17.90 35.00 -14.11
N SER A 104 18.40 35.11 -12.87
CA SER A 104 18.71 36.41 -12.27
C SER A 104 19.87 37.10 -12.98
N ARG A 105 20.90 36.34 -13.36
CA ARG A 105 22.03 36.85 -14.15
C ARG A 105 21.56 37.34 -15.51
N GLY A 106 20.72 36.55 -16.18
CA GLY A 106 20.15 36.87 -17.49
C GLY A 106 19.34 38.16 -17.46
N ALA A 107 18.43 38.30 -16.51
CA ALA A 107 17.59 39.51 -16.39
C ALA A 107 18.39 40.77 -16.05
N LEU A 108 19.45 40.65 -15.23
CA LEU A 108 20.34 41.77 -14.92
C LEU A 108 21.24 42.14 -16.10
N ALA A 109 21.60 41.18 -16.95
CA ALA A 109 22.41 41.40 -18.14
C ALA A 109 21.57 41.89 -19.34
N ALA A 110 20.28 41.53 -19.39
CA ALA A 110 19.41 41.76 -20.52
C ALA A 110 19.28 43.27 -20.86
N GLY A 111 19.54 43.59 -22.12
CA GLY A 111 19.50 44.95 -22.65
C GLY A 111 20.77 45.76 -22.41
N VAL A 112 21.72 45.27 -21.61
CA VAL A 112 22.99 45.96 -21.28
C VAL A 112 24.21 45.18 -21.76
N LEU A 113 24.14 43.85 -21.75
CA LEU A 113 25.21 42.96 -22.18
C LEU A 113 24.73 42.03 -23.31
N GLN A 114 25.67 41.42 -24.04
CA GLN A 114 25.47 40.30 -24.95
C GLN A 114 26.26 39.09 -24.41
N ASP A 115 25.63 37.91 -24.35
CA ASP A 115 26.20 36.67 -23.79
C ASP A 115 26.81 35.83 -24.92
N ILE A 116 28.14 35.78 -24.98
CA ILE A 116 28.89 35.11 -26.05
C ILE A 116 29.45 33.80 -25.50
N ASP A 117 28.88 32.69 -25.95
CA ASP A 117 29.20 31.34 -25.49
C ASP A 117 29.99 30.56 -26.56
N MET A 118 30.90 29.71 -26.10
CA MET A 118 31.52 28.69 -26.93
C MET A 118 30.48 27.60 -27.29
N VAL A 119 30.38 27.29 -28.58
CA VAL A 119 29.48 26.25 -29.08
C VAL A 119 30.09 24.88 -28.80
N ALA A 120 29.36 24.07 -28.03
CA ALA A 120 29.77 22.71 -27.65
C ALA A 120 31.20 22.63 -27.05
N ALA A 121 31.55 23.58 -26.17
CA ALA A 121 32.89 23.75 -25.61
C ALA A 121 33.58 22.43 -25.23
N ALA A 122 33.01 21.66 -24.30
CA ALA A 122 33.63 20.41 -23.84
C ALA A 122 33.85 19.38 -24.98
N PRO A 123 32.84 19.03 -25.82
CA PRO A 123 33.06 18.20 -27.00
C PRO A 123 34.13 18.71 -27.98
N SER A 124 34.14 20.01 -28.29
CA SER A 124 35.11 20.62 -29.21
C SER A 124 36.53 20.61 -28.64
N ILE A 125 36.66 20.88 -27.34
CA ILE A 125 37.92 20.74 -26.60
C ILE A 125 38.39 19.28 -26.64
N PHE A 126 37.49 18.33 -26.44
CA PHE A 126 37.87 16.92 -26.49
C PHE A 126 38.37 16.53 -27.89
N LYS A 127 37.74 17.03 -28.95
CA LYS A 127 38.17 16.79 -30.34
C LYS A 127 39.58 17.34 -30.59
N GLY A 128 39.88 18.55 -30.09
CA GLY A 128 41.22 19.13 -30.14
C GLY A 128 42.26 18.32 -29.36
N ILE A 129 41.91 17.84 -28.16
CA ILE A 129 42.79 16.96 -27.37
C ILE A 129 43.06 15.64 -28.11
N LEU A 130 42.03 15.01 -28.69
CA LEU A 130 42.21 13.79 -29.47
C LEU A 130 43.11 14.03 -30.69
N ALA A 131 42.92 15.12 -31.40
CA ALA A 131 43.77 15.50 -32.53
C ALA A 131 45.24 15.69 -32.13
N HIS A 132 45.51 16.26 -30.96
CA HIS A 132 46.87 16.42 -30.44
C HIS A 132 47.59 15.08 -30.20
N TYR A 133 46.83 14.02 -29.84
CA TYR A 133 47.38 12.68 -29.58
C TYR A 133 47.18 11.69 -30.73
N ASP A 134 46.81 12.16 -31.92
CA ASP A 134 46.49 11.36 -33.10
C ASP A 134 45.38 10.30 -32.83
N LEU A 135 44.36 10.69 -32.07
CA LEU A 135 43.20 9.87 -31.70
C LEU A 135 41.93 10.40 -32.37
N GLN A 136 40.92 9.52 -32.50
CA GLN A 136 39.62 9.85 -33.08
C GLN A 136 38.48 9.23 -32.28
N SER A 137 37.28 9.79 -32.43
CA SER A 137 36.06 9.27 -31.81
C SER A 137 34.86 9.55 -32.70
N LYS A 138 34.28 8.48 -33.25
CA LYS A 138 33.11 8.58 -34.13
C LYS A 138 31.89 9.17 -33.42
N ALA A 139 31.70 8.82 -32.14
CA ALA A 139 30.60 9.36 -31.36
C ALA A 139 30.72 10.86 -31.11
N LEU A 140 31.96 11.34 -30.92
CA LEU A 140 32.26 12.75 -30.76
C LEU A 140 32.05 13.52 -32.06
N ASP A 141 32.51 12.97 -33.18
CA ASP A 141 32.37 13.58 -34.52
C ASP A 141 30.89 13.72 -34.89
N THR A 142 30.12 12.64 -34.71
CA THR A 142 28.66 12.68 -34.92
C THR A 142 27.99 13.76 -34.05
N TYR A 143 28.43 13.94 -32.79
CA TYR A 143 27.85 14.95 -31.89
C TYR A 143 28.18 16.39 -32.31
N LEU A 144 29.39 16.63 -32.82
CA LEU A 144 29.83 17.95 -33.26
C LEU A 144 29.23 18.34 -34.62
N GLU A 145 29.02 17.37 -35.51
CA GLU A 145 28.37 17.58 -36.80
C GLU A 145 26.87 17.84 -36.65
N ASP A 146 26.16 16.94 -35.94
CA ASP A 146 24.73 17.08 -35.66
C ASP A 146 24.39 16.52 -34.28
N ARG A 147 24.28 17.43 -33.31
CA ARG A 147 23.91 17.10 -31.93
C ARG A 147 22.58 16.34 -31.86
N GLN A 148 21.57 16.74 -32.63
CA GLN A 148 20.23 16.15 -32.53
C GLN A 148 20.24 14.71 -33.07
N GLN A 149 20.96 14.48 -34.17
CA GLN A 149 21.21 13.16 -34.72
C GLN A 149 21.96 12.29 -33.71
N ALA A 150 23.01 12.81 -33.07
CA ALA A 150 23.79 12.08 -32.07
C ALA A 150 22.95 11.68 -30.85
N LEU A 151 22.17 12.60 -30.28
CA LEU A 151 21.28 12.30 -29.14
C LEU A 151 20.27 11.20 -29.50
N THR A 152 19.67 11.28 -30.69
CA THR A 152 18.71 10.29 -31.20
C THR A 152 19.37 8.92 -31.39
N LYS A 153 20.52 8.88 -32.08
CA LYS A 153 21.28 7.65 -32.37
C LYS A 153 21.71 6.93 -31.09
N TYR A 154 22.15 7.69 -30.09
CA TYR A 154 22.67 7.14 -28.84
C TYR A 154 21.62 6.99 -27.73
N LYS A 155 20.34 7.29 -28.04
CA LYS A 155 19.22 7.21 -27.09
C LYS A 155 19.45 8.05 -25.83
N LEU A 156 20.05 9.22 -26.00
CA LEU A 156 20.25 10.20 -24.93
C LEU A 156 19.08 11.19 -24.95
N LYS A 157 18.58 11.57 -23.77
CA LYS A 157 17.42 12.45 -23.64
C LYS A 157 17.82 13.89 -23.90
N GLU A 158 18.97 14.30 -23.38
CA GLU A 158 19.45 15.66 -23.50
C GLU A 158 20.98 15.75 -23.53
N LYS A 159 21.51 16.94 -23.85
CA LYS A 159 22.96 17.19 -23.92
C LYS A 159 23.70 16.89 -22.60
N SER A 160 23.01 16.98 -21.46
CA SER A 160 23.60 16.72 -20.14
C SER A 160 24.02 15.25 -20.00
N ASP A 161 23.28 14.32 -20.62
CA ASP A 161 23.59 12.89 -20.63
C ASP A 161 24.93 12.63 -21.33
N PHE A 162 25.16 13.26 -22.49
CA PHE A 162 26.41 13.14 -23.25
C PHE A 162 27.60 13.68 -22.45
N LEU A 163 27.43 14.85 -21.81
CA LEU A 163 28.45 15.44 -20.94
C LEU A 163 28.70 14.59 -19.68
N ALA A 164 27.67 13.98 -19.11
CA ALA A 164 27.80 13.09 -17.96
C ALA A 164 28.66 11.87 -18.31
N ILE A 165 28.51 11.30 -19.51
CA ILE A 165 29.36 10.21 -20.00
C ILE A 165 30.82 10.67 -20.12
N MET A 166 31.07 11.88 -20.64
CA MET A 166 32.43 12.42 -20.75
C MET A 166 33.11 12.59 -19.38
N PHE A 167 32.39 13.07 -18.36
CA PHE A 167 33.00 13.39 -17.05
C PHE A 167 32.85 12.28 -15.99
N SER A 168 32.17 11.17 -16.31
CA SER A 168 32.04 10.01 -15.43
C SER A 168 33.06 8.93 -15.78
N GLU A 169 34.07 8.74 -14.94
CA GLU A 169 35.06 7.67 -15.13
C GLU A 169 34.45 6.26 -15.03
N HIS A 170 33.36 6.09 -14.26
CA HIS A 170 32.64 4.81 -14.19
C HIS A 170 31.24 4.96 -14.78
N LEU A 171 30.90 4.05 -15.67
CA LEU A 171 29.57 3.94 -16.26
C LEU A 171 28.78 2.87 -15.49
N TYR A 172 27.57 3.21 -15.07
CA TYR A 172 26.66 2.30 -14.33
C TYR A 172 25.64 1.62 -15.24
N THR A 173 25.67 1.92 -16.53
CA THR A 173 24.71 1.43 -17.53
C THR A 173 25.44 1.00 -18.81
N THR A 174 24.85 0.07 -19.55
CA THR A 174 25.36 -0.34 -20.86
C THR A 174 24.99 0.74 -21.89
N LEU A 175 25.99 1.39 -22.49
CA LEU A 175 25.81 2.42 -23.51
C LEU A 175 25.93 1.86 -24.94
N HIS A 176 25.58 2.69 -25.92
CA HIS A 176 25.82 2.40 -27.33
C HIS A 176 27.33 2.12 -27.59
N PRO A 177 27.70 1.16 -28.47
CA PRO A 177 29.10 0.79 -28.70
C PRO A 177 30.04 1.95 -29.04
N GLU A 178 29.61 2.88 -29.90
CA GLU A 178 30.42 4.07 -30.23
C GLU A 178 30.64 5.02 -29.04
N LEU A 179 29.70 5.09 -28.07
CA LEU A 179 29.88 5.85 -26.83
C LEU A 179 30.84 5.12 -25.87
N MET A 180 30.77 3.79 -25.81
CA MET A 180 31.71 2.97 -25.04
C MET A 180 33.13 3.10 -25.61
N GLU A 181 33.27 3.13 -26.93
CA GLU A 181 34.54 3.40 -27.62
C GLU A 181 35.08 4.79 -27.27
N MET A 182 34.25 5.83 -27.37
CA MET A 182 34.63 7.19 -26.96
C MET A 182 35.10 7.25 -25.50
N HIS A 183 34.35 6.61 -24.59
CA HIS A 183 34.70 6.55 -23.16
C HIS A 183 36.02 5.83 -22.93
N HIS A 184 36.24 4.72 -23.64
CA HIS A 184 37.50 3.99 -23.62
C HIS A 184 38.67 4.85 -24.13
N VAL A 185 38.50 5.53 -25.27
CA VAL A 185 39.49 6.46 -25.82
C VAL A 185 39.81 7.55 -24.79
N LEU A 186 38.80 8.11 -24.12
CA LEU A 186 38.99 9.15 -23.12
C LEU A 186 39.76 8.68 -21.88
N TYR A 187 39.28 7.63 -21.20
CA TYR A 187 39.77 7.25 -19.86
C TYR A 187 40.84 6.16 -19.85
N THR A 188 40.98 5.42 -20.95
CA THR A 188 41.94 4.31 -21.08
C THR A 188 43.09 4.64 -22.00
N VAL A 189 42.88 5.48 -23.04
CA VAL A 189 43.92 5.81 -24.02
C VAL A 189 44.49 7.23 -23.82
N ALA A 190 43.64 8.25 -23.78
CA ALA A 190 44.05 9.64 -23.67
C ALA A 190 44.48 10.02 -22.26
N TYR A 191 43.71 9.61 -21.23
CA TYR A 191 44.02 9.93 -19.83
C TYR A 191 45.45 9.57 -19.40
N PRO A 192 46.00 8.37 -19.66
CA PRO A 192 47.37 8.04 -19.27
C PRO A 192 48.42 8.98 -19.88
N ARG A 193 48.23 9.44 -21.12
CA ARG A 193 49.14 10.38 -21.79
C ARG A 193 49.04 11.76 -21.17
N LEU A 194 47.81 12.29 -21.08
CA LEU A 194 47.52 13.57 -20.42
C LEU A 194 48.05 13.61 -18.98
N SER A 195 47.89 12.52 -18.24
CA SER A 195 48.35 12.42 -16.85
C SER A 195 49.87 12.51 -16.70
N ALA A 196 50.60 12.02 -17.68
CA ALA A 196 52.06 12.09 -17.70
C ALA A 196 52.53 13.49 -18.12
N ASP A 197 51.84 14.10 -19.07
CA ASP A 197 52.19 15.41 -19.63
C ASP A 197 51.87 16.56 -18.67
N TYR A 198 50.87 16.40 -17.78
CA TYR A 198 50.37 17.47 -16.90
C TYR A 198 50.35 17.11 -15.40
N PRO A 199 51.53 16.94 -14.77
CA PRO A 199 51.63 16.54 -13.36
C PRO A 199 51.04 17.58 -12.39
N ASN A 200 51.10 18.88 -12.71
CA ASN A 200 50.52 19.92 -11.84
C ASN A 200 48.98 19.81 -11.79
N ILE A 201 48.36 19.48 -12.93
CA ILE A 201 46.92 19.21 -13.01
C ILE A 201 46.57 17.94 -12.22
N MET A 202 47.42 16.92 -12.29
CA MET A 202 47.27 15.69 -11.51
C MET A 202 47.25 15.98 -10.02
N GLN A 203 48.21 16.77 -9.51
CA GLN A 203 48.32 17.10 -8.10
C GLN A 203 47.11 17.89 -7.55
N ALA A 204 46.53 18.80 -8.35
CA ALA A 204 45.35 19.56 -7.91
C ALA A 204 44.01 18.81 -8.09
N SER A 205 44.04 17.59 -8.64
CA SER A 205 42.83 16.81 -8.90
C SER A 205 42.36 16.04 -7.67
N LYS A 206 41.04 15.87 -7.53
CA LYS A 206 40.47 15.16 -6.37
C LYS A 206 40.90 13.69 -6.38
N THR A 207 41.17 13.14 -5.20
CA THR A 207 41.40 11.70 -5.03
C THR A 207 40.12 10.99 -4.60
N ARG A 208 39.95 9.73 -5.01
CA ARG A 208 38.85 8.84 -4.60
C ARG A 208 39.16 8.11 -3.30
N THR A 209 40.43 7.75 -3.14
CA THR A 209 41.01 7.18 -1.91
C THR A 209 42.16 8.09 -1.47
N MET A 210 42.91 7.72 -0.43
CA MET A 210 44.09 8.51 -0.04
C MET A 210 45.17 8.57 -1.14
N THR A 211 45.16 7.65 -2.10
CA THR A 211 46.24 7.49 -3.10
C THR A 211 45.77 7.46 -4.56
N THR A 212 44.50 7.20 -4.84
CA THR A 212 43.99 7.07 -6.21
C THR A 212 43.32 8.34 -6.69
N ILE A 213 43.80 8.92 -7.79
CA ILE A 213 43.20 10.10 -8.42
C ILE A 213 41.86 9.77 -9.07
N ASN A 214 40.88 10.66 -8.94
CA ASN A 214 39.66 10.63 -9.72
C ASN A 214 39.95 11.12 -11.15
N LYS A 215 39.90 10.22 -12.13
CA LYS A 215 40.23 10.57 -13.52
C LYS A 215 39.25 11.59 -14.08
N GLY A 216 37.97 11.51 -13.71
CA GLY A 216 36.96 12.50 -14.11
C GLY A 216 37.27 13.91 -13.59
N SER A 217 37.77 14.01 -12.35
CA SER A 217 38.24 15.29 -11.78
C SER A 217 39.45 15.84 -12.54
N PHE A 218 40.39 14.98 -12.92
CA PHE A 218 41.55 15.38 -13.71
C PHE A 218 41.15 15.89 -15.09
N MET A 219 40.33 15.10 -15.81
CA MET A 219 39.81 15.50 -17.12
C MET A 219 39.05 16.83 -17.05
N SER A 220 38.24 17.02 -16.01
CA SER A 220 37.54 18.30 -15.81
C SER A 220 38.50 19.48 -15.63
N ASN A 221 39.59 19.33 -14.87
CA ASN A 221 40.60 20.40 -14.72
C ASN A 221 41.33 20.70 -16.03
N VAL A 222 41.68 19.68 -16.83
CA VAL A 222 42.29 19.84 -18.16
C VAL A 222 41.37 20.67 -19.07
N PHE A 223 40.09 20.29 -19.15
CA PHE A 223 39.12 20.98 -20.00
C PHE A 223 38.93 22.43 -19.56
N GLN A 224 38.81 22.67 -18.24
CA GLN A 224 38.69 24.02 -17.68
C GLN A 224 39.91 24.90 -17.96
N ALA A 225 41.12 24.32 -18.04
CA ALA A 225 42.33 25.06 -18.37
C ALA A 225 42.29 25.50 -19.85
N VAL A 226 41.90 24.62 -20.77
CA VAL A 226 41.70 24.96 -22.19
C VAL A 226 40.61 26.02 -22.33
N GLU A 227 39.43 25.82 -21.72
CA GLU A 227 38.31 26.78 -21.71
C GLU A 227 38.80 28.18 -21.34
N SER A 228 39.55 28.30 -20.24
CA SER A 228 39.96 29.60 -19.71
C SER A 228 40.98 30.29 -20.60
N LEU A 229 41.93 29.54 -21.19
CA LEU A 229 42.91 30.11 -22.10
C LEU A 229 42.27 30.60 -23.41
N VAL A 230 41.36 29.82 -23.99
CA VAL A 230 40.59 30.25 -25.17
C VAL A 230 39.76 31.50 -24.85
N LEU A 231 39.15 31.54 -23.66
CA LEU A 231 38.39 32.70 -23.19
C LEU A 231 39.26 33.96 -23.04
N MET A 232 40.51 33.82 -22.60
CA MET A 232 41.43 34.96 -22.51
C MET A 232 41.82 35.51 -23.88
N GLU A 233 42.03 34.65 -24.88
CA GLU A 233 42.24 35.11 -26.26
C GLU A 233 41.00 35.85 -26.80
N ALA A 234 39.79 35.41 -26.46
CA ALA A 234 38.56 36.11 -26.80
C ALA A 234 38.46 37.50 -26.13
N VAL A 235 38.84 37.61 -24.85
CA VAL A 235 38.91 38.91 -24.15
C VAL A 235 39.85 39.88 -24.87
N GLU A 236 41.06 39.43 -25.23
CA GLU A 236 42.03 40.27 -25.94
C GLU A 236 41.53 40.65 -27.34
N PHE A 237 40.86 39.74 -28.05
CA PHE A 237 40.21 40.03 -29.33
C PHE A 237 39.19 41.17 -29.24
N PHE A 238 38.33 41.15 -28.22
CA PHE A 238 37.34 42.20 -28.01
C PHE A 238 37.98 43.53 -27.60
N ARG A 239 38.97 43.50 -26.69
CA ARG A 239 39.71 44.70 -26.27
C ARG A 239 40.41 45.38 -27.45
N ALA A 240 41.03 44.61 -28.35
CA ALA A 240 41.70 45.13 -29.53
C ALA A 240 40.76 45.81 -30.54
N ARG A 241 39.44 45.67 -30.37
CA ARG A 241 38.39 46.25 -31.23
C ARG A 241 37.55 47.30 -30.50
N ASP A 242 38.05 47.82 -29.38
CA ASP A 242 37.37 48.79 -28.51
C ASP A 242 36.01 48.30 -27.97
N LEU A 243 35.86 46.98 -27.84
CA LEU A 243 34.71 46.37 -27.17
C LEU A 243 35.07 46.06 -25.73
N VAL A 244 34.06 46.02 -24.85
CA VAL A 244 34.26 45.94 -23.40
C VAL A 244 33.81 44.56 -22.88
N PRO A 245 34.75 43.60 -22.71
CA PRO A 245 34.49 42.40 -21.91
C PRO A 245 34.09 42.78 -20.49
N SER A 246 32.96 42.24 -20.03
CA SER A 246 32.34 42.66 -18.77
C SER A 246 32.35 41.56 -17.71
N VAL A 247 31.90 40.34 -18.04
CA VAL A 247 31.75 39.23 -17.08
C VAL A 247 32.30 37.94 -17.68
N LEU A 248 33.08 37.18 -16.91
CA LEU A 248 33.48 35.83 -17.32
C LEU A 248 32.44 34.81 -16.85
N CYS A 249 31.97 33.95 -17.76
CA CYS A 249 30.88 32.99 -17.54
C CYS A 249 31.31 31.55 -17.88
N PHE A 250 32.46 31.11 -17.39
CA PHE A 250 33.02 29.77 -17.65
C PHE A 250 33.29 29.50 -19.14
N ASP A 251 32.39 28.82 -19.84
CA ASP A 251 32.46 28.50 -21.27
C ASP A 251 31.99 29.66 -22.17
N GLY A 252 31.93 30.87 -21.62
CA GLY A 252 31.58 32.09 -22.34
C GLY A 252 31.97 33.35 -21.58
N LEU A 253 31.72 34.50 -22.20
CA LEU A 253 31.83 35.82 -21.58
C LEU A 253 30.67 36.72 -21.99
N MET A 254 30.38 37.71 -21.14
CA MET A 254 29.47 38.79 -21.50
C MET A 254 30.25 40.02 -21.90
N VAL A 255 29.89 40.61 -23.03
CA VAL A 255 30.42 41.89 -23.53
C VAL A 255 29.36 42.97 -23.38
N VAL A 256 29.77 44.22 -23.14
CA VAL A 256 28.83 45.35 -23.17
C VAL A 256 28.16 45.40 -24.53
N LYS A 257 26.84 45.54 -24.53
CA LYS A 257 26.04 45.49 -25.75
C LYS A 257 26.49 46.56 -26.74
N ASP A 258 26.86 46.11 -27.93
CA ASP A 258 27.33 46.96 -29.02
C ASP A 258 26.90 46.35 -30.36
N ASN A 259 26.44 47.19 -31.30
CA ASN A 259 25.96 46.73 -32.61
C ASN A 259 27.07 46.07 -33.47
N LYS A 260 28.35 46.29 -33.13
CA LYS A 260 29.48 45.59 -33.75
C LYS A 260 29.52 44.10 -33.42
N VAL A 261 28.91 43.67 -32.31
CA VAL A 261 28.87 42.26 -31.91
C VAL A 261 27.74 41.58 -32.65
N ASN A 262 28.08 41.04 -33.82
CA ASN A 262 27.19 40.37 -34.76
C ASN A 262 27.81 39.04 -35.25
N GLU A 263 27.10 38.30 -36.10
CA GLU A 263 27.57 36.99 -36.61
C GLU A 263 28.91 37.07 -37.36
N GLU A 264 29.17 38.15 -38.09
CA GLU A 264 30.44 38.36 -38.81
C GLU A 264 31.62 38.51 -37.83
N LEU A 265 31.44 39.30 -36.77
CA LEU A 265 32.47 39.44 -35.73
C LEU A 265 32.68 38.13 -34.96
N LEU A 266 31.63 37.33 -34.75
CA LEU A 266 31.75 36.03 -34.09
C LEU A 266 32.50 35.02 -34.96
N GLU A 267 32.36 35.09 -36.29
CA GLU A 267 33.18 34.31 -37.21
C GLU A 267 34.65 34.79 -37.20
N GLU A 268 34.90 36.10 -37.16
CA GLU A 268 36.27 36.62 -36.96
C GLU A 268 36.89 36.15 -35.64
N LEU A 269 36.10 36.15 -34.56
CA LEU A 269 36.51 35.65 -33.24
C LEU A 269 36.83 34.15 -33.32
N HIS A 270 36.01 33.37 -34.02
CA HIS A 270 36.25 31.97 -34.26
C HIS A 270 37.59 31.76 -34.99
N GLN A 271 37.81 32.41 -36.14
CA GLN A 271 39.06 32.29 -36.89
C GLN A 271 40.28 32.73 -36.07
N TYR A 272 40.16 33.83 -35.33
CA TYR A 272 41.21 34.32 -34.43
C TYR A 272 41.54 33.30 -33.34
N THR A 273 40.54 32.75 -32.65
CA THR A 273 40.77 31.78 -31.57
C THR A 273 41.33 30.45 -32.08
N VAL A 274 40.91 29.97 -33.26
CA VAL A 274 41.52 28.80 -33.93
C VAL A 274 42.99 29.07 -34.25
N GLN A 275 43.30 30.24 -34.83
CA GLN A 275 44.67 30.61 -35.17
C GLN A 275 45.56 30.79 -33.92
N ARG A 276 45.00 31.14 -32.76
CA ARG A 276 45.79 31.38 -31.54
C ARG A 276 45.97 30.13 -30.70
N THR A 277 45.01 29.21 -30.74
CA THR A 277 44.95 28.07 -29.82
C THR A 277 45.03 26.71 -30.51
N GLY A 278 44.71 26.63 -31.80
CA GLY A 278 44.57 25.38 -32.54
C GLY A 278 43.28 24.60 -32.24
N PHE A 279 42.43 25.10 -31.34
CA PHE A 279 41.13 24.48 -31.02
C PHE A 279 40.03 25.05 -31.91
N ASP A 280 39.37 24.18 -32.67
CA ASP A 280 38.20 24.48 -33.47
C ASP A 280 36.94 24.59 -32.58
N ILE A 281 36.74 25.78 -32.00
CA ILE A 281 35.59 26.09 -31.13
C ILE A 281 34.88 27.29 -31.73
N LYS A 282 33.64 27.09 -32.17
CA LYS A 282 32.77 28.16 -32.68
C LYS A 282 32.21 29.00 -31.55
N TRP A 283 31.80 30.23 -31.86
CA TRP A 283 31.19 31.16 -30.92
C TRP A 283 29.78 31.52 -31.37
N ALA A 284 28.88 31.68 -30.41
CA ALA A 284 27.51 32.10 -30.68
C ALA A 284 27.03 33.07 -29.62
N GLU A 285 26.25 34.08 -30.04
CA GLU A 285 25.46 34.86 -29.10
C GLU A 285 24.28 34.02 -28.61
N LYS A 286 24.10 34.01 -27.29
CA LYS A 286 22.98 33.36 -26.64
C LYS A 286 22.02 34.42 -26.14
N GLU A 287 20.76 34.25 -26.53
CA GLU A 287 19.72 35.19 -26.16
C GLU A 287 19.58 35.29 -24.64
N LEU A 288 19.80 36.50 -24.12
CA LEU A 288 19.54 36.85 -22.74
C LEU A 288 18.05 37.13 -22.58
N LYS A 289 17.36 36.25 -21.84
CA LYS A 289 15.94 36.43 -21.53
C LYS A 289 15.75 37.66 -20.64
N LYS A 290 14.92 38.60 -21.12
CA LYS A 290 14.49 39.78 -20.36
C LYS A 290 13.62 39.40 -19.17
N ASP A 291 12.77 38.39 -19.36
CA ASP A 291 11.97 37.84 -18.30
C ASP A 291 12.84 36.89 -17.48
N ALA A 292 13.13 37.29 -16.25
CA ALA A 292 13.55 36.33 -15.26
C ALA A 292 12.39 35.34 -15.12
N ASN A 293 12.50 34.14 -15.70
CA ASN A 293 11.75 32.99 -15.22
C ASN A 293 12.27 32.70 -13.81
N LEU A 294 11.87 33.54 -12.85
CA LEU A 294 12.02 33.31 -11.43
C LEU A 294 11.08 32.15 -11.10
N GLU A 295 11.54 30.94 -11.45
CA GLU A 295 10.85 29.64 -11.39
C GLU A 295 9.49 29.62 -12.12
N LYS A 296 9.40 28.80 -13.19
CA LYS A 296 8.11 28.32 -13.70
C LYS A 296 7.37 27.76 -12.49
N ARG A 297 6.15 28.21 -12.23
CA ARG A 297 5.37 27.71 -11.10
C ARG A 297 5.23 26.19 -11.26
N ASP A 298 5.56 25.44 -10.21
CA ASP A 298 5.44 23.97 -10.18
C ASP A 298 3.98 23.52 -10.38
N PHE A 299 3.02 24.43 -10.17
CA PHE A 299 1.59 24.18 -10.24
C PHE A 299 0.86 25.35 -10.93
N PRO A 300 -0.23 25.07 -11.67
CA PRO A 300 -1.13 26.11 -12.20
C PRO A 300 -1.73 26.99 -11.08
N GLU A 301 -2.31 28.14 -11.44
CA GLU A 301 -2.94 29.04 -10.46
C GLU A 301 -4.11 28.37 -9.75
N SER A 302 -4.92 27.59 -10.46
CA SER A 302 -6.05 26.82 -9.94
C SER A 302 -6.06 25.38 -10.46
N CYS A 303 -6.80 24.49 -9.81
CA CYS A 303 -7.05 23.12 -10.26
C CYS A 303 -8.54 22.93 -10.58
N GLU A 304 -8.88 22.73 -11.86
CA GLU A 304 -10.28 22.54 -12.30
C GLU A 304 -10.83 21.14 -11.99
N ASN A 305 -9.98 20.11 -11.99
CA ASN A 305 -10.38 18.72 -11.75
C ASN A 305 -9.39 18.01 -10.81
N VAL A 306 -9.73 18.01 -9.53
CA VAL A 306 -8.92 17.44 -8.44
C VAL A 306 -8.68 15.94 -8.65
N ASP A 307 -9.74 15.17 -8.94
CA ASP A 307 -9.67 13.72 -9.03
C ASP A 307 -8.81 13.25 -10.20
N GLU A 308 -8.97 13.88 -11.37
CA GLU A 308 -8.16 13.57 -12.56
C GLU A 308 -6.68 13.90 -12.34
N PHE A 309 -6.40 15.02 -11.68
CA PHE A 309 -5.04 15.45 -11.37
C PHE A 309 -4.35 14.49 -10.38
N VAL A 310 -5.04 14.09 -9.31
CA VAL A 310 -4.53 13.12 -8.33
C VAL A 310 -4.35 11.75 -8.99
N LYS A 311 -5.32 11.30 -9.79
CA LYS A 311 -5.24 10.02 -10.50
C LYS A 311 -4.03 9.97 -11.45
N ALA A 312 -3.83 11.01 -12.26
CA ALA A 312 -2.66 11.10 -13.14
C ALA A 312 -1.34 11.05 -12.35
N LYS A 313 -1.30 11.67 -11.16
CA LYS A 313 -0.11 11.62 -10.30
C LYS A 313 0.14 10.22 -9.73
N LEU A 314 -0.91 9.50 -9.33
CA LEU A 314 -0.79 8.13 -8.82
C LEU A 314 -0.45 7.11 -9.90
N GLU A 315 -0.88 7.35 -11.14
CA GLU A 315 -0.46 6.57 -12.32
C GLU A 315 1.03 6.78 -12.66
N GLU A 316 1.56 7.99 -12.43
CA GLU A 316 3.00 8.30 -12.58
C GLU A 316 3.84 7.64 -11.48
N ASN A 317 3.38 7.72 -10.23
CA ASN A 317 4.09 7.19 -9.08
C ASN A 317 3.11 6.60 -8.04
N THR A 318 3.16 5.28 -7.87
CA THR A 318 2.35 4.59 -6.87
C THR A 318 2.84 4.82 -5.44
N HIS A 319 4.03 5.41 -5.25
CA HIS A 319 4.62 5.69 -3.95
C HIS A 319 4.42 7.15 -3.55
N TYR A 320 4.24 7.37 -2.24
CA TYR A 320 4.10 8.69 -1.68
C TYR A 320 5.36 9.55 -1.92
N ASP A 321 5.17 10.65 -2.63
CA ASP A 321 6.18 11.66 -2.93
C ASP A 321 6.13 12.85 -1.96
N GLU A 322 6.97 12.80 -0.91
CA GLU A 322 7.09 13.85 0.12
C GLU A 322 7.57 15.20 -0.47
N GLU A 323 8.47 15.14 -1.45
CA GLU A 323 9.03 16.34 -2.07
C GLU A 323 7.97 17.07 -2.89
N TRP A 324 7.12 16.32 -3.59
CA TRP A 324 6.01 16.86 -4.36
C TRP A 324 4.94 17.53 -3.48
N VAL A 325 4.51 16.89 -2.38
CA VAL A 325 3.56 17.50 -1.42
C VAL A 325 4.15 18.75 -0.78
N HIS A 326 5.45 18.74 -0.45
CA HIS A 326 6.10 19.92 0.09
C HIS A 326 6.11 21.10 -0.90
N LYS A 327 6.32 20.83 -2.19
CA LYS A 327 6.20 21.84 -3.26
C LYS A 327 4.76 22.37 -3.35
N MET A 328 3.75 21.50 -3.26
CA MET A 328 2.33 21.91 -3.27
C MET A 328 1.94 22.79 -2.07
N LEU A 329 2.31 22.39 -0.85
CA LEU A 329 2.00 23.17 0.36
C LEU A 329 2.64 24.56 0.29
N ASN A 330 3.82 24.67 -0.31
CA ASN A 330 4.48 25.96 -0.55
C ASN A 330 3.80 26.78 -1.65
N HIS A 331 3.18 26.14 -2.64
CA HIS A 331 2.36 26.78 -3.67
C HIS A 331 1.04 27.31 -3.09
N MET A 332 0.34 26.52 -2.28
CA MET A 332 -0.89 26.94 -1.58
C MET A 332 -0.68 28.22 -0.77
N LYS A 333 0.41 28.28 0.00
CA LYS A 333 0.79 29.48 0.79
C LYS A 333 1.02 30.75 -0.04
N ARG A 334 1.15 30.62 -1.36
CA ARG A 334 1.38 31.71 -2.32
C ARG A 334 0.13 32.05 -3.12
N CYS A 335 -0.95 31.27 -3.03
CA CYS A 335 -2.25 31.57 -3.63
C CYS A 335 -2.86 32.79 -2.94
N LYS A 336 -3.39 33.73 -3.73
CA LYS A 336 -3.93 35.00 -3.22
C LYS A 336 -5.46 34.99 -3.13
N GLU A 337 -6.11 34.25 -4.02
CA GLU A 337 -7.55 34.05 -4.04
C GLU A 337 -7.91 32.81 -3.20
N ALA A 338 -9.03 32.89 -2.48
CA ALA A 338 -9.48 31.81 -1.60
C ALA A 338 -9.85 30.55 -2.40
N ASP A 339 -10.61 30.70 -3.49
CA ASP A 339 -11.08 29.58 -4.33
C ASP A 339 -9.91 28.78 -4.94
N ASP A 340 -8.83 29.45 -5.31
CA ASP A 340 -7.62 28.81 -5.85
C ASP A 340 -6.89 28.02 -4.75
N ALA A 341 -6.75 28.61 -3.56
CA ALA A 341 -6.15 27.93 -2.40
C ALA A 341 -6.97 26.70 -2.00
N ASP A 342 -8.30 26.79 -2.03
CA ASP A 342 -9.23 25.71 -1.73
C ASP A 342 -9.10 24.55 -2.74
N SER A 343 -8.96 24.86 -4.03
CA SER A 343 -8.76 23.83 -5.06
C SER A 343 -7.47 23.04 -4.83
N TRP A 344 -6.38 23.71 -4.45
CA TRP A 344 -5.10 23.07 -4.15
C TRP A 344 -5.08 22.36 -2.81
N GLU A 345 -5.82 22.86 -1.82
CA GLU A 345 -6.07 22.16 -0.56
C GLU A 345 -6.77 20.83 -0.81
N GLN A 346 -7.79 20.81 -1.69
CA GLN A 346 -8.46 19.58 -2.09
C GLN A 346 -7.52 18.61 -2.80
N VAL A 347 -6.62 19.06 -3.69
CA VAL A 347 -5.63 18.18 -4.32
C VAL A 347 -4.68 17.56 -3.29
N VAL A 348 -4.15 18.36 -2.36
CA VAL A 348 -3.27 17.84 -1.29
C VAL A 348 -4.04 16.87 -0.40
N SER A 349 -5.28 17.22 -0.04
CA SER A 349 -6.15 16.38 0.77
C SER A 349 -6.38 15.05 0.04
N THR A 350 -6.99 15.05 -1.15
CA THR A 350 -7.27 13.84 -1.92
C THR A 350 -6.02 12.97 -2.15
N TYR A 351 -4.88 13.56 -2.52
CA TYR A 351 -3.63 12.80 -2.69
C TYR A 351 -3.11 12.19 -1.38
N VAL A 352 -3.03 12.95 -0.29
CA VAL A 352 -2.60 12.43 1.02
C VAL A 352 -3.58 11.39 1.56
N GLY A 353 -4.88 11.58 1.29
CA GLY A 353 -5.95 10.65 1.62
C GLY A 353 -5.77 9.27 1.00
N GLU A 354 -5.16 9.18 -0.19
CA GLU A 354 -4.85 7.90 -0.83
C GLU A 354 -3.77 7.09 -0.10
N PHE A 355 -2.98 7.74 0.77
CA PHE A 355 -1.92 7.13 1.58
C PHE A 355 -2.23 7.10 3.09
N LEU A 356 -3.27 7.82 3.53
CA LEU A 356 -3.68 7.90 4.93
C LEU A 356 -4.92 7.04 5.20
N ARG A 357 -4.93 6.31 6.32
CA ARG A 357 -6.11 5.57 6.76
C ARG A 357 -6.39 5.74 8.25
N LYS A 358 -7.68 5.76 8.64
CA LYS A 358 -8.15 5.85 10.03
C LYS A 358 -8.75 4.52 10.42
N ASP A 359 -8.24 3.89 11.47
CA ASP A 359 -8.94 2.76 12.06
C ASP A 359 -10.00 3.31 13.01
N LEU A 360 -11.28 3.19 12.63
CA LEU A 360 -12.41 3.67 13.43
C LEU A 360 -12.51 2.97 14.79
N THR A 361 -11.89 1.81 14.96
CA THR A 361 -11.90 1.01 16.19
C THR A 361 -10.94 1.58 17.23
N VAL A 362 -9.73 1.95 16.82
CA VAL A 362 -8.70 2.50 17.73
C VAL A 362 -8.60 4.03 17.66
N GLY A 363 -9.25 4.66 16.69
CA GLY A 363 -9.20 6.10 16.47
C GLY A 363 -7.84 6.61 15.94
N MET A 364 -6.91 5.71 15.63
CA MET A 364 -5.55 6.02 15.19
C MET A 364 -5.44 6.13 13.67
N TYR A 365 -4.49 6.96 13.24
CA TYR A 365 -4.15 7.18 11.84
C TYR A 365 -2.86 6.43 11.49
N TYR A 366 -2.81 5.91 10.27
CA TYR A 366 -1.63 5.23 9.75
C TYR A 366 -1.40 5.59 8.29
N PHE A 367 -0.12 5.63 7.91
CA PHE A 367 0.32 6.08 6.61
C PHE A 367 1.00 4.93 5.85
N ARG A 368 0.56 4.63 4.62
CA ARG A 368 1.22 3.65 3.74
C ARG A 368 2.13 4.37 2.75
N ALA A 369 3.23 3.74 2.35
CA ALA A 369 4.18 4.34 1.42
C ALA A 369 3.80 4.12 -0.05
N CYS A 370 2.94 3.14 -0.36
CA CYS A 370 2.56 2.77 -1.72
C CYS A 370 1.06 2.47 -1.82
N VAL A 371 0.41 2.86 -2.91
CA VAL A 371 -1.03 2.60 -3.12
C VAL A 371 -1.36 1.15 -3.49
N ASP A 372 -0.37 0.39 -3.94
CA ASP A 372 -0.52 -1.01 -4.35
C ASP A 372 -0.72 -1.97 -3.16
N ASP A 373 -0.38 -1.55 -1.94
CA ASP A 373 -0.61 -2.32 -0.73
C ASP A 373 -2.11 -2.33 -0.39
N GLY A 374 -2.73 -3.52 -0.36
CA GLY A 374 -4.16 -3.68 -0.13
C GLY A 374 -4.65 -2.97 1.14
N TRP A 375 -5.61 -2.06 0.97
CA TRP A 375 -6.32 -1.39 2.04
C TRP A 375 -7.47 -2.25 2.62
N GLY A 376 -7.82 -2.04 3.91
CA GLY A 376 -9.11 -2.41 4.50
C GLY A 376 -9.50 -1.41 5.61
N LEU A 377 -10.73 -0.82 5.60
CA LEU A 377 -11.28 0.32 6.45
C LEU A 377 -11.24 1.83 6.01
N ASN A 378 -12.36 2.49 5.72
CA ASN A 378 -12.42 3.84 5.12
C ASN A 378 -11.98 5.06 5.99
N VAL A 379 -11.64 6.19 5.33
CA VAL A 379 -11.38 7.51 5.96
C VAL A 379 -12.39 8.57 5.50
N PRO A 380 -12.91 9.42 6.39
CA PRO A 380 -13.69 10.60 6.00
C PRO A 380 -12.80 11.76 5.52
N HIS A 381 -13.28 12.56 4.55
CA HIS A 381 -12.55 13.72 3.99
C HIS A 381 -12.05 14.72 5.05
N SER A 382 -12.89 15.04 6.05
CA SER A 382 -12.56 15.95 7.16
C SER A 382 -11.33 15.56 7.98
N THR A 383 -10.96 14.27 7.94
CA THR A 383 -9.79 13.72 8.60
C THR A 383 -8.52 13.98 7.80
N VAL A 384 -8.63 13.93 6.48
CA VAL A 384 -7.53 14.19 5.57
C VAL A 384 -7.14 15.67 5.64
N ASP A 385 -8.14 16.55 5.73
CA ASP A 385 -7.98 17.99 5.95
C ASP A 385 -7.22 18.28 7.27
N MET A 386 -7.57 17.55 8.35
CA MET A 386 -6.85 17.64 9.63
C MET A 386 -5.37 17.26 9.47
N VAL A 387 -5.03 16.12 8.86
CA VAL A 387 -3.62 15.68 8.75
C VAL A 387 -2.82 16.55 7.79
N ALA A 388 -3.42 17.01 6.69
CA ALA A 388 -2.82 17.98 5.77
C ALA A 388 -2.43 19.29 6.49
N SER A 389 -3.22 19.70 7.50
CA SER A 389 -2.96 20.93 8.27
C SER A 389 -1.82 20.82 9.31
N ILE A 390 -1.51 19.62 9.81
CA ILE A 390 -0.57 19.40 10.94
C ILE A 390 0.80 18.83 10.49
N GLY A 391 0.89 18.27 9.27
CA GLY A 391 2.12 17.71 8.68
C GLY A 391 2.34 16.22 8.95
N GLN A 392 3.19 15.58 8.13
CA GLN A 392 3.38 14.12 8.11
C GLN A 392 4.13 13.52 9.30
N ASP A 393 4.86 14.35 10.07
CA ASP A 393 5.69 13.87 11.18
C ASP A 393 4.87 13.27 12.34
N PHE A 394 3.53 13.37 12.29
CA PHE A 394 2.62 12.83 13.31
C PHE A 394 2.02 11.45 12.97
N ALA A 395 2.20 10.93 11.75
CA ALA A 395 1.62 9.65 11.35
C ALA A 395 2.69 8.56 11.22
N PRO A 396 2.57 7.42 11.94
CA PRO A 396 3.49 6.30 11.77
C PRO A 396 3.36 5.70 10.36
N ILE A 397 4.50 5.48 9.70
CA ILE A 397 4.53 4.80 8.39
C ILE A 397 4.47 3.29 8.63
N VAL A 398 3.36 2.66 8.24
CA VAL A 398 3.08 1.24 8.51
C VAL A 398 2.98 0.46 7.21
N LYS A 399 3.71 -0.65 7.10
CA LYS A 399 3.68 -1.50 5.88
C LYS A 399 2.42 -2.34 5.73
N LYS A 400 1.90 -2.90 6.83
CA LYS A 400 0.69 -3.73 6.81
C LYS A 400 -0.12 -3.64 8.10
N ARG A 401 -1.42 -3.86 7.99
CA ARG A 401 -2.33 -4.07 9.13
C ARG A 401 -2.48 -5.56 9.39
N ILE A 402 -2.48 -5.97 10.65
CA ILE A 402 -2.75 -7.35 11.07
C ILE A 402 -3.76 -7.36 12.23
N PHE A 403 -4.28 -8.54 12.54
CA PHE A 403 -5.10 -8.77 13.73
C PHE A 403 -4.63 -10.07 14.39
N ASP A 404 -3.94 -9.95 15.53
CA ASP A 404 -3.24 -11.06 16.19
C ASP A 404 -3.22 -10.87 17.71
N PHE A 405 -3.61 -11.87 18.49
CA PHE A 405 -3.69 -11.73 19.96
C PHE A 405 -2.32 -11.64 20.64
N TYR A 406 -1.27 -12.16 20.00
CA TYR A 406 0.05 -12.35 20.63
C TYR A 406 1.09 -11.34 20.17
N LYS A 407 0.79 -10.60 19.11
CA LYS A 407 1.72 -9.60 18.59
C LYS A 407 1.55 -8.27 19.31
N PRO A 408 2.65 -7.54 19.55
CA PRO A 408 2.56 -6.18 20.05
C PRO A 408 1.73 -5.31 19.10
N GLN A 409 1.19 -4.21 19.61
CA GLN A 409 0.44 -3.23 18.83
C GLN A 409 1.24 -2.73 17.61
N TRP A 410 2.56 -2.57 17.78
CA TRP A 410 3.47 -2.10 16.75
C TRP A 410 4.51 -3.16 16.45
N GLY A 411 4.70 -3.46 15.17
CA GLY A 411 5.78 -4.32 14.69
C GLY A 411 7.16 -3.67 14.85
N PRO A 412 8.24 -4.42 14.62
CA PRO A 412 9.59 -3.88 14.66
C PRO A 412 9.74 -2.74 13.65
N CYS A 413 10.52 -1.72 14.03
CA CYS A 413 10.91 -0.66 13.11
C CYS A 413 12.00 -1.17 12.16
N SER A 414 11.81 -0.98 10.86
CA SER A 414 12.81 -1.30 9.83
C SER A 414 13.37 -0.01 9.22
N GLY A 415 14.69 0.18 9.27
CA GLY A 415 15.34 1.34 8.65
C GLY A 415 14.99 2.69 9.27
N LYS A 416 14.89 3.75 8.45
CA LYS A 416 14.87 5.15 8.93
C LYS A 416 13.51 5.68 9.42
N LYS A 417 12.35 5.11 9.04
CA LYS A 417 11.01 5.63 9.42
C LYS A 417 9.84 4.60 9.34
N TYR A 418 10.08 3.30 9.12
CA TYR A 418 9.01 2.33 8.83
C TYR A 418 8.72 1.37 9.98
N ILE A 419 7.44 1.10 10.24
CA ILE A 419 6.95 0.06 11.13
C ILE A 419 6.43 -1.10 10.29
N ASP A 420 6.91 -2.32 10.58
CA ASP A 420 6.57 -3.50 9.78
C ASP A 420 5.08 -3.85 9.80
N TYR A 421 4.38 -3.60 10.91
CA TYR A 421 2.93 -3.76 10.96
C TYR A 421 2.29 -2.93 12.10
N PHE A 422 1.00 -2.65 11.95
CA PHE A 422 0.12 -2.25 13.04
C PHE A 422 -0.84 -3.40 13.34
N ASN A 423 -0.94 -3.79 14.61
CA ASN A 423 -1.86 -4.82 15.07
C ASN A 423 -3.13 -4.16 15.61
N ALA A 424 -4.24 -4.40 14.91
CA ALA A 424 -5.55 -3.81 15.22
C ALA A 424 -6.28 -4.49 16.39
N PHE A 425 -5.67 -5.49 17.02
CA PHE A 425 -6.20 -6.10 18.23
C PHE A 425 -6.17 -5.08 19.40
N PRO A 426 -7.34 -4.67 19.94
CA PRO A 426 -7.41 -3.65 20.99
C PRO A 426 -6.99 -4.15 22.38
N GLY A 427 -6.64 -5.43 22.51
CA GLY A 427 -6.53 -6.12 23.78
C GLY A 427 -7.89 -6.65 24.27
N PHE A 428 -7.84 -7.49 25.30
CA PHE A 428 -9.03 -7.94 26.02
C PHE A 428 -9.44 -6.89 27.08
N ALA A 429 -10.71 -6.91 27.49
CA ALA A 429 -11.19 -6.05 28.57
C ALA A 429 -10.66 -6.51 29.94
N ALA A 430 -10.53 -7.83 30.12
CA ALA A 430 -9.89 -8.42 31.30
C ALA A 430 -8.37 -8.55 31.11
N THR A 431 -7.64 -8.43 32.21
CA THR A 431 -6.19 -8.57 32.27
C THR A 431 -5.80 -9.95 32.80
N ASN A 432 -4.83 -10.62 32.16
CA ASN A 432 -4.24 -11.84 32.70
C ASN A 432 -3.39 -11.47 33.92
N LEU A 433 -3.69 -12.03 35.08
CA LEU A 433 -2.99 -11.76 36.33
C LEU A 433 -1.65 -12.51 36.45
N ASN A 434 -1.31 -13.35 35.46
CA ASN A 434 -0.07 -14.14 35.40
C ASN A 434 0.16 -14.99 36.67
N GLN A 435 -0.93 -15.47 37.27
CA GLN A 435 -0.91 -16.30 38.47
C GLN A 435 -1.99 -17.38 38.36
N THR A 436 -1.88 -18.42 39.20
CA THR A 436 -2.93 -19.43 39.33
C THR A 436 -4.06 -18.88 40.18
N ILE A 437 -5.29 -18.95 39.67
CA ILE A 437 -6.50 -18.54 40.40
C ILE A 437 -7.20 -19.80 40.93
N PRO A 438 -7.45 -19.90 42.24
CA PRO A 438 -8.27 -20.97 42.81
C PRO A 438 -9.72 -20.94 42.30
N ARG A 439 -10.35 -22.10 42.10
CA ARG A 439 -11.74 -22.23 41.60
C ARG A 439 -12.73 -21.49 42.50
N ASP A 440 -12.55 -21.54 43.81
CA ASP A 440 -13.41 -20.92 44.82
C ASP A 440 -13.50 -19.40 44.66
N GLU A 441 -12.43 -18.73 44.22
CA GLU A 441 -12.42 -17.28 43.98
C GLU A 441 -13.28 -16.85 42.79
N VAL A 442 -13.58 -17.75 41.87
CA VAL A 442 -14.37 -17.53 40.63
C VAL A 442 -15.62 -18.40 40.57
N SER A 443 -15.94 -19.09 41.66
CA SER A 443 -16.93 -20.16 41.74
C SER A 443 -18.32 -19.72 41.30
N MET A 444 -18.76 -18.52 41.63
CA MET A 444 -20.11 -18.07 41.30
C MET A 444 -20.39 -18.04 39.79
N TYR A 445 -19.39 -17.69 38.98
CA TYR A 445 -19.52 -17.71 37.51
C TYR A 445 -19.42 -19.13 36.96
N LEU A 446 -18.50 -19.92 37.49
CA LEU A 446 -18.33 -21.33 37.10
C LEU A 446 -19.57 -22.18 37.43
N ASP A 447 -20.18 -21.95 38.59
CA ASP A 447 -21.40 -22.62 39.04
C ASP A 447 -22.60 -22.15 38.20
N TYR A 448 -22.63 -20.89 37.77
CA TYR A 448 -23.62 -20.43 36.77
C TYR A 448 -23.48 -21.21 35.45
N ILE A 449 -22.26 -21.36 34.92
CA ILE A 449 -22.05 -22.13 33.67
C ILE A 449 -22.47 -23.60 33.87
N LEU A 450 -22.06 -24.23 34.97
CA LEU A 450 -22.42 -25.62 35.26
C LEU A 450 -23.93 -25.79 35.45
N GLU A 451 -24.54 -25.07 36.40
CA GLU A 451 -25.91 -25.29 36.83
C GLU A 451 -26.97 -24.72 35.87
N VAL A 452 -26.66 -23.57 35.23
CA VAL A 452 -27.61 -22.84 34.38
C VAL A 452 -27.37 -23.17 32.92
N ILE A 453 -26.16 -22.94 32.39
CA ILE A 453 -25.86 -23.13 30.96
C ILE A 453 -25.81 -24.62 30.59
N CYS A 454 -25.10 -25.43 31.38
CA CYS A 454 -24.89 -26.86 31.09
C CYS A 454 -25.94 -27.77 31.76
N SER A 455 -26.88 -27.20 32.51
CA SER A 455 -27.94 -27.94 33.23
C SER A 455 -27.40 -29.02 34.19
N GLY A 456 -26.27 -28.75 34.84
CA GLY A 456 -25.61 -29.63 35.80
C GLY A 456 -24.80 -30.76 35.18
N ARG A 457 -24.58 -30.77 33.86
CA ARG A 457 -23.83 -31.81 33.17
C ARG A 457 -22.35 -31.47 33.08
N GLU A 458 -21.52 -32.27 33.75
CA GLU A 458 -20.07 -32.05 33.89
C GLU A 458 -19.29 -32.19 32.57
N THR A 459 -19.67 -33.12 31.69
CA THR A 459 -19.00 -33.34 30.40
C THR A 459 -19.16 -32.11 29.50
N GLU A 460 -20.39 -31.63 29.37
CA GLU A 460 -20.76 -30.42 28.66
C GLU A 460 -20.13 -29.19 29.29
N TYR A 461 -20.10 -29.11 30.61
CA TYR A 461 -19.45 -28.02 31.34
C TYR A 461 -17.97 -27.90 30.99
N LYS A 462 -17.21 -29.00 31.04
CA LYS A 462 -15.79 -29.00 30.66
C LYS A 462 -15.59 -28.59 29.19
N PHE A 463 -16.48 -29.06 28.31
CA PHE A 463 -16.45 -28.67 26.90
C PHE A 463 -16.73 -27.17 26.71
N ASP A 464 -17.74 -26.64 27.39
CA ASP A 464 -18.10 -25.21 27.35
C ASP A 464 -16.95 -24.35 27.86
N LEU A 465 -16.29 -24.74 28.96
CA LEU A 465 -15.07 -24.08 29.43
C LEU A 465 -13.94 -24.11 28.39
N LYS A 466 -13.76 -25.22 27.67
CA LYS A 466 -12.75 -25.30 26.60
C LYS A 466 -13.09 -24.38 25.43
N TRP A 467 -14.37 -24.35 25.05
CA TRP A 467 -14.86 -23.46 24.00
C TRP A 467 -14.64 -22.00 24.37
N LEU A 468 -14.92 -21.62 25.62
CA LEU A 468 -14.66 -20.29 26.19
C LEU A 468 -13.16 -19.98 26.24
N GLN A 469 -12.31 -20.93 26.67
CA GLN A 469 -10.86 -20.78 26.70
C GLN A 469 -10.31 -20.40 25.31
N GLU A 470 -10.74 -21.10 24.25
CA GLU A 470 -10.28 -20.84 22.88
C GLU A 470 -10.66 -19.45 22.36
N LEU A 471 -11.70 -18.79 22.91
CA LEU A 471 -12.01 -17.38 22.58
C LEU A 471 -10.87 -16.43 22.96
N PHE A 472 -10.10 -16.80 23.99
CA PHE A 472 -9.02 -16.02 24.56
C PHE A 472 -7.63 -16.50 24.10
N THR A 473 -7.48 -17.81 23.81
CA THR A 473 -6.17 -18.45 23.61
C THR A 473 -5.87 -18.95 22.19
N SER A 474 -6.82 -18.94 21.25
CA SER A 474 -6.58 -19.50 19.92
C SER A 474 -6.06 -18.47 18.91
N GLY A 475 -6.53 -17.23 19.01
CA GLY A 475 -6.35 -16.21 17.97
C GLY A 475 -6.87 -16.62 16.58
N THR A 476 -7.76 -17.62 16.49
CA THR A 476 -8.34 -18.17 15.25
C THR A 476 -9.78 -18.64 15.50
N ALA A 477 -10.53 -18.99 14.45
CA ALA A 477 -11.84 -19.63 14.62
C ALA A 477 -11.68 -21.05 15.19
N ASN A 478 -12.44 -21.38 16.24
CA ASN A 478 -12.34 -22.65 16.96
C ASN A 478 -13.07 -23.83 16.28
N GLY A 479 -13.77 -23.58 15.17
CA GLY A 479 -14.41 -24.63 14.37
C GLY A 479 -15.77 -25.11 14.89
N VAL A 480 -16.28 -24.59 16.01
CA VAL A 480 -17.52 -25.06 16.65
C VAL A 480 -18.45 -23.89 17.01
N VAL A 481 -19.71 -24.00 16.61
CA VAL A 481 -20.78 -23.09 17.04
C VAL A 481 -21.35 -23.55 18.37
N LEU A 482 -21.42 -22.65 19.36
CA LEU A 482 -22.13 -22.89 20.62
C LEU A 482 -23.60 -22.46 20.47
N ALA A 483 -24.53 -23.39 20.53
CA ALA A 483 -25.96 -23.14 20.39
C ALA A 483 -26.68 -23.33 21.73
N LEU A 484 -27.16 -22.23 22.30
CA LEU A 484 -27.94 -22.19 23.53
C LEU A 484 -29.43 -22.12 23.19
N THR A 485 -30.17 -23.17 23.54
CA THR A 485 -31.64 -23.20 23.45
C THR A 485 -32.28 -23.11 24.82
N GLY A 486 -33.55 -22.72 24.88
CA GLY A 486 -34.35 -22.75 26.13
C GLY A 486 -35.29 -21.57 26.24
N LEU A 487 -36.04 -21.48 27.34
CA LEU A 487 -37.04 -20.42 27.48
C LEU A 487 -36.41 -19.03 27.62
N GLU A 488 -37.18 -18.00 27.26
CA GLU A 488 -36.79 -16.62 27.49
C GLU A 488 -36.62 -16.35 29.00
N GLY A 489 -35.63 -15.53 29.35
CA GLY A 489 -35.28 -15.21 30.74
C GLY A 489 -34.48 -16.30 31.47
N ALA A 490 -34.08 -17.40 30.81
CA ALA A 490 -33.29 -18.47 31.42
C ALA A 490 -31.80 -18.16 31.64
N GLY A 491 -31.29 -17.05 31.09
CA GLY A 491 -29.89 -16.62 31.28
C GLY A 491 -28.96 -16.80 30.07
N LYS A 492 -29.47 -17.17 28.89
CA LYS A 492 -28.67 -17.33 27.65
C LYS A 492 -27.91 -16.05 27.27
N GLY A 493 -28.62 -14.92 27.20
CA GLY A 493 -28.01 -13.63 26.84
C GLY A 493 -26.99 -13.12 27.87
N PHE A 494 -27.14 -13.52 29.14
CA PHE A 494 -26.18 -13.14 30.20
C PHE A 494 -24.78 -13.69 29.93
N LEU A 495 -24.66 -14.90 29.38
CA LEU A 495 -23.36 -15.48 29.02
C LEU A 495 -22.64 -14.59 27.99
N PHE A 496 -23.34 -14.20 26.91
CA PHE A 496 -22.79 -13.28 25.92
C PHE A 496 -22.39 -11.94 26.53
N GLU A 497 -23.31 -11.31 27.28
CA GLU A 497 -23.11 -9.97 27.83
C GLU A 497 -21.94 -9.93 28.82
N SER A 498 -21.82 -10.95 29.68
CA SER A 498 -20.73 -11.04 30.65
C SER A 498 -19.36 -11.18 29.98
N ILE A 499 -19.24 -12.07 28.98
CA ILE A 499 -18.00 -12.26 28.21
C ILE A 499 -17.69 -11.00 27.40
N SER A 500 -18.67 -10.48 26.66
CA SER A 500 -18.53 -9.32 25.78
C SER A 500 -18.16 -8.05 26.53
N THR A 501 -18.79 -7.79 27.69
CA THR A 501 -18.58 -6.55 28.42
C THR A 501 -17.34 -6.60 29.31
N TYR A 502 -17.12 -7.69 30.04
CA TYR A 502 -16.10 -7.72 31.11
C TYR A 502 -14.82 -8.47 30.74
N MET A 503 -14.84 -9.38 29.76
CA MET A 503 -13.68 -10.25 29.45
C MET A 503 -13.09 -9.96 28.07
N LEU A 504 -13.81 -10.23 26.98
CA LEU A 504 -13.34 -9.95 25.61
C LEU A 504 -13.30 -8.45 25.33
N GLY A 505 -14.33 -7.73 25.73
CA GLY A 505 -14.53 -6.33 25.37
C GLY A 505 -15.43 -6.18 24.14
N LYS A 506 -16.34 -5.19 24.22
CA LYS A 506 -17.42 -4.97 23.23
C LYS A 506 -16.93 -4.79 21.79
N LYS A 507 -15.69 -4.32 21.59
CA LYS A 507 -15.09 -4.13 20.25
C LYS A 507 -14.82 -5.45 19.52
N LEU A 508 -14.60 -6.53 20.28
CA LEU A 508 -14.33 -7.88 19.78
C LEU A 508 -15.60 -8.71 19.63
N CYS A 509 -16.77 -8.17 19.99
CA CYS A 509 -18.02 -8.91 20.01
C CYS A 509 -19.09 -8.21 19.17
N VAL A 510 -19.98 -8.97 18.53
CA VAL A 510 -21.11 -8.39 17.81
C VAL A 510 -22.35 -9.27 17.95
N PRO A 511 -23.48 -8.73 18.44
CA PRO A 511 -24.77 -9.37 18.32
C PRO A 511 -25.42 -9.07 16.95
N LEU A 512 -25.97 -10.10 16.32
CA LEU A 512 -26.65 -10.06 15.03
C LEU A 512 -28.11 -10.47 15.23
N ASN A 513 -28.98 -9.47 15.39
CA ASN A 513 -30.41 -9.67 15.65
C ASN A 513 -31.22 -10.09 14.40
N ASN A 514 -30.59 -10.14 13.22
CA ASN A 514 -31.23 -10.55 11.97
C ASN A 514 -30.34 -11.52 11.20
N ALA A 515 -30.10 -12.69 11.80
CA ALA A 515 -29.15 -13.68 11.33
C ALA A 515 -29.41 -14.14 9.89
N ALA A 516 -30.67 -14.38 9.48
CA ALA A 516 -30.95 -14.81 8.11
C ALA A 516 -30.66 -13.71 7.09
N GLN A 517 -30.93 -12.44 7.40
CA GLN A 517 -30.61 -11.36 6.48
C GLN A 517 -29.10 -11.20 6.30
N PHE A 518 -28.34 -11.28 7.39
CA PHE A 518 -26.87 -11.26 7.34
C PHE A 518 -26.36 -12.44 6.51
N LEU A 519 -26.81 -13.66 6.82
CA LEU A 519 -26.39 -14.87 6.11
C LEU A 519 -26.86 -14.91 4.66
N ALA A 520 -27.95 -14.23 4.29
CA ALA A 520 -28.46 -14.18 2.91
C ALA A 520 -27.73 -13.15 2.03
N ARG A 521 -27.22 -12.07 2.61
CA ARG A 521 -26.50 -11.01 1.90
C ARG A 521 -25.07 -11.41 1.58
N SER A 522 -24.45 -10.62 0.70
CA SER A 522 -23.03 -10.71 0.39
C SER A 522 -22.15 -9.85 1.29
N PHE A 523 -22.72 -8.85 1.97
CA PHE A 523 -21.99 -7.93 2.86
C PHE A 523 -21.83 -8.55 4.26
N ASN A 524 -20.61 -8.46 4.81
CA ASN A 524 -20.24 -9.13 6.06
C ASN A 524 -19.16 -8.38 6.86
N SER A 525 -19.04 -7.05 6.68
CA SER A 525 -18.05 -6.24 7.41
C SER A 525 -18.29 -6.21 8.92
N GLU A 526 -19.49 -6.51 9.39
CA GLU A 526 -19.87 -6.51 10.81
C GLU A 526 -19.06 -7.50 11.65
N ILE A 527 -18.62 -8.61 11.04
CA ILE A 527 -17.83 -9.66 11.70
C ILE A 527 -16.32 -9.44 11.57
N GLU A 528 -15.86 -8.41 10.85
CA GLU A 528 -14.43 -8.13 10.75
C GLU A 528 -13.84 -7.85 12.15
N ASN A 529 -12.74 -8.54 12.47
CA ASN A 529 -12.00 -8.39 13.74
C ASN A 529 -12.84 -8.69 14.99
N LYS A 530 -13.89 -9.53 14.88
CA LYS A 530 -14.71 -9.98 16.00
C LYS A 530 -14.30 -11.38 16.45
N SER A 531 -13.89 -11.52 17.71
CA SER A 531 -13.62 -12.85 18.29
C SER A 531 -14.92 -13.63 18.54
N LEU A 532 -16.00 -12.93 18.90
CA LEU A 532 -17.29 -13.55 19.25
C LEU A 532 -18.45 -12.90 18.49
N VAL A 533 -19.23 -13.72 17.78
CA VAL A 533 -20.41 -13.30 17.04
C VAL A 533 -21.62 -14.03 17.64
N LEU A 534 -22.62 -13.28 18.12
CA LEU A 534 -23.87 -13.84 18.60
C LEU A 534 -24.95 -13.71 17.52
N PHE A 535 -25.55 -14.82 17.12
CA PHE A 535 -26.84 -14.81 16.44
C PHE A 535 -27.94 -14.86 17.49
N ASP A 536 -28.52 -13.70 17.78
CA ASP A 536 -29.64 -13.56 18.70
C ASP A 536 -30.92 -13.76 17.89
N GLU A 537 -31.57 -14.91 18.08
CA GLU A 537 -32.71 -15.40 17.30
C GLU A 537 -32.41 -15.76 15.83
N MET A 538 -32.31 -17.07 15.55
CA MET A 538 -32.38 -17.57 14.17
C MET A 538 -33.84 -17.52 13.68
N PRO A 539 -34.16 -16.79 12.60
CA PRO A 539 -35.54 -16.66 12.14
C PRO A 539 -36.05 -17.97 11.54
N VAL A 540 -37.37 -18.16 11.63
CA VAL A 540 -38.08 -19.30 11.03
C VAL A 540 -38.19 -19.07 9.52
N SER A 541 -37.11 -19.35 8.78
CA SER A 541 -37.15 -19.36 7.32
C SER A 541 -37.60 -20.73 6.78
N ASN A 542 -38.03 -20.76 5.53
CA ASN A 542 -38.38 -22.00 4.83
C ASN A 542 -37.15 -22.94 4.74
N GLY A 543 -37.38 -24.25 4.55
CA GLY A 543 -36.31 -25.26 4.66
C GLY A 543 -35.09 -25.04 3.75
N ARG A 544 -35.26 -24.47 2.55
CA ARG A 544 -34.16 -24.18 1.63
C ARG A 544 -33.29 -23.00 2.09
N GLU A 545 -33.90 -21.91 2.53
CA GLU A 545 -33.16 -20.74 3.04
C GLU A 545 -32.38 -21.09 4.31
N ARG A 546 -32.96 -21.90 5.21
CA ARG A 546 -32.24 -22.42 6.39
C ARG A 546 -31.02 -23.24 6.00
N MET A 547 -31.14 -24.10 5.00
CA MET A 547 -30.02 -24.92 4.52
C MET A 547 -28.90 -24.05 3.92
N ALA A 548 -29.25 -23.10 3.05
CA ALA A 548 -28.29 -22.20 2.44
C ALA A 548 -27.58 -21.31 3.47
N ALA A 549 -28.31 -20.80 4.46
CA ALA A 549 -27.74 -20.03 5.57
C ALA A 549 -26.78 -20.88 6.42
N PHE A 550 -27.15 -22.14 6.70
CA PHE A 550 -26.31 -23.05 7.46
C PHE A 550 -25.04 -23.44 6.70
N ASP A 551 -25.11 -23.66 5.38
CA ASP A 551 -23.92 -23.96 4.57
C ASP A 551 -22.93 -22.79 4.54
N ARG A 552 -23.43 -21.55 4.49
CA ARG A 552 -22.57 -20.36 4.64
C ARG A 552 -21.94 -20.29 6.03
N LEU A 553 -22.72 -20.53 7.09
CA LEU A 553 -22.21 -20.57 8.46
C LEU A 553 -21.12 -21.64 8.63
N LYS A 554 -21.26 -22.83 8.04
CA LYS A 554 -20.23 -23.89 8.12
C LYS A 554 -18.89 -23.42 7.59
N ASN A 555 -18.87 -22.72 6.46
CA ASN A 555 -17.63 -22.19 5.88
C ASN A 555 -17.01 -21.14 6.82
N MET A 556 -17.82 -20.20 7.29
CA MET A 556 -17.39 -19.14 8.21
C MET A 556 -16.81 -19.68 9.54
N VAL A 557 -17.29 -20.82 10.00
CA VAL A 557 -16.84 -21.47 11.24
C VAL A 557 -15.47 -22.14 11.08
N THR A 558 -15.12 -22.64 9.88
CA THR A 558 -13.90 -23.44 9.68
C THR A 558 -12.80 -22.78 8.86
N ASP A 559 -13.13 -21.78 8.04
CA ASP A 559 -12.14 -21.17 7.16
C ASP A 559 -11.10 -20.37 7.96
N THR A 560 -9.82 -20.48 7.58
CA THR A 560 -8.74 -19.73 8.26
C THR A 560 -8.69 -18.25 7.85
N ARG A 561 -9.33 -17.91 6.74
CA ARG A 561 -9.45 -16.57 6.18
C ARG A 561 -10.88 -16.32 5.70
N THR A 562 -11.32 -15.07 5.78
CA THR A 562 -12.65 -14.66 5.32
C THR A 562 -12.54 -13.49 4.37
N ILE A 563 -13.38 -13.48 3.34
CA ILE A 563 -13.48 -12.36 2.39
C ILE A 563 -14.46 -11.36 2.98
N ILE A 564 -13.98 -10.14 3.23
CA ILE A 564 -14.80 -9.02 3.69
C ILE A 564 -15.37 -8.28 2.49
N ASN A 565 -16.68 -8.11 2.51
CA ASN A 565 -17.45 -7.34 1.57
C ASN A 565 -18.16 -6.20 2.31
N GLU A 566 -17.62 -5.00 2.16
CA GLU A 566 -18.16 -3.76 2.70
C GLU A 566 -18.80 -2.94 1.56
N LYS A 567 -19.88 -2.21 1.86
CA LYS A 567 -20.56 -1.37 0.86
C LYS A 567 -19.62 -0.31 0.31
N CYS A 568 -19.62 -0.17 -1.01
CA CYS A 568 -18.79 0.81 -1.73
C CYS A 568 -17.27 0.61 -1.57
N VAL A 569 -16.83 -0.58 -1.13
CA VAL A 569 -15.41 -0.94 -0.99
C VAL A 569 -15.13 -2.21 -1.77
N ARG A 570 -13.94 -2.32 -2.38
CA ARG A 570 -13.47 -3.55 -3.04
C ARG A 570 -13.32 -4.68 -2.01
N HIS A 571 -13.70 -5.91 -2.36
CA HIS A 571 -13.53 -7.06 -1.46
C HIS A 571 -12.05 -7.29 -1.12
N TYR A 572 -11.77 -7.64 0.13
CA TYR A 572 -10.43 -7.96 0.63
C TYR A 572 -10.46 -9.16 1.58
N GLU A 573 -9.33 -9.85 1.71
CA GLU A 573 -9.22 -11.05 2.55
C GLU A 573 -8.59 -10.70 3.91
N VAL A 574 -9.16 -11.23 5.00
CA VAL A 574 -8.64 -11.07 6.36
C VAL A 574 -8.53 -12.41 7.08
N LYS A 575 -7.70 -12.46 8.14
CA LYS A 575 -7.62 -13.61 9.03
C LYS A 575 -8.98 -13.83 9.72
N ASN A 576 -9.47 -15.07 9.70
CA ASN A 576 -10.69 -15.41 10.42
C ASN A 576 -10.38 -15.69 11.90
N VAL A 577 -11.04 -14.95 12.78
CA VAL A 577 -11.00 -15.10 14.23
C VAL A 577 -12.40 -15.26 14.82
N ASN A 578 -13.42 -15.44 13.98
CA ASN A 578 -14.81 -15.44 14.38
C ASN A 578 -15.20 -16.78 15.04
N ASN A 579 -15.67 -16.70 16.28
CA ASN A 579 -16.35 -17.80 16.97
C ASN A 579 -17.83 -17.45 17.11
N PHE A 580 -18.70 -18.42 16.89
CA PHE A 580 -20.13 -18.17 16.75
C PHE A 580 -20.92 -18.76 17.91
N MET A 581 -21.78 -17.96 18.50
CA MET A 581 -22.79 -18.39 19.45
C MET A 581 -24.19 -18.15 18.89
N ILE A 582 -25.12 -19.05 19.15
CA ILE A 582 -26.53 -18.91 18.80
C ILE A 582 -27.33 -18.94 20.09
N ALA A 583 -28.20 -17.95 20.30
CA ALA A 583 -29.19 -17.99 21.37
C ALA A 583 -30.59 -18.05 20.75
N SER A 584 -31.40 -19.03 21.14
CA SER A 584 -32.78 -19.14 20.65
C SER A 584 -33.73 -19.76 21.67
N ASN A 585 -35.01 -19.45 21.53
CA ASN A 585 -36.11 -20.13 22.21
C ASN A 585 -36.70 -21.28 21.38
N ASN A 586 -36.38 -21.36 20.08
CA ASN A 586 -36.84 -22.40 19.18
C ASN A 586 -35.88 -23.60 19.21
N LYS A 587 -36.41 -24.81 19.04
CA LYS A 587 -35.60 -26.02 18.85
C LYS A 587 -35.20 -26.22 17.38
N ASN A 588 -35.84 -25.54 16.45
CA ASN A 588 -35.58 -25.64 15.00
C ASN A 588 -34.67 -24.50 14.51
N ILE A 589 -33.48 -24.37 15.12
CA ILE A 589 -32.54 -23.25 14.88
C ILE A 589 -31.68 -23.43 13.63
N LEU A 590 -31.26 -24.66 13.32
CA LEU A 590 -30.38 -25.02 12.21
C LEU A 590 -30.74 -26.42 11.74
N PRO A 591 -30.65 -26.72 10.43
CA PRO A 591 -30.92 -28.06 9.89
C PRO A 591 -29.77 -29.02 10.22
N LEU A 592 -29.72 -29.48 11.47
CA LEU A 592 -28.67 -30.37 11.96
C LEU A 592 -28.92 -31.80 11.48
N THR A 593 -27.83 -32.47 11.11
CA THR A 593 -27.85 -33.89 10.73
C THR A 593 -27.11 -34.73 11.78
N LYS A 594 -27.40 -36.03 11.85
CA LYS A 594 -26.73 -36.96 12.79
C LYS A 594 -25.19 -36.89 12.68
N SER A 595 -24.66 -36.70 11.48
CA SER A 595 -23.23 -36.60 11.20
C SER A 595 -22.61 -35.20 11.37
N GLY A 596 -23.41 -34.16 11.64
CA GLY A 596 -22.93 -32.79 11.76
C GLY A 596 -21.92 -32.61 12.90
N ARG A 597 -20.78 -31.98 12.60
CA ARG A 597 -19.60 -31.82 13.50
C ARG A 597 -19.20 -30.37 13.78
N ARG A 598 -20.13 -29.42 13.75
CA ARG A 598 -19.79 -27.98 13.90
C ARG A 598 -20.72 -27.23 14.84
N VAL A 599 -21.66 -27.91 15.50
CA VAL A 599 -22.67 -27.26 16.35
C VAL A 599 -22.83 -28.07 17.63
N PHE A 600 -22.37 -27.49 18.73
CA PHE A 600 -22.57 -27.99 20.08
C PHE A 600 -23.82 -27.33 20.67
N VAL A 601 -24.78 -28.14 21.15
CA VAL A 601 -26.10 -27.67 21.57
C VAL A 601 -26.25 -27.86 23.07
N LEU A 602 -26.73 -26.82 23.76
CA LEU A 602 -27.08 -26.87 25.18
C LEU A 602 -28.48 -26.31 25.40
N ASN A 603 -29.35 -27.09 26.03
CA ASN A 603 -30.60 -26.58 26.55
C ASN A 603 -30.37 -26.00 27.97
N VAL A 604 -30.53 -24.69 28.07
CA VAL A 604 -30.27 -23.91 29.29
C VAL A 604 -31.37 -24.16 30.33
N SER A 605 -30.95 -24.39 31.57
CA SER A 605 -31.82 -24.70 32.69
C SER A 605 -32.75 -23.55 33.05
N ASN A 606 -33.98 -23.90 33.42
CA ASN A 606 -34.96 -22.93 33.92
C ASN A 606 -34.78 -22.61 35.43
N LYS A 607 -33.76 -23.17 36.10
CA LYS A 607 -33.52 -23.02 37.56
C LYS A 607 -33.51 -21.56 38.02
N ARG A 608 -33.02 -20.64 37.19
CA ARG A 608 -32.92 -19.20 37.47
C ARG A 608 -33.76 -18.33 36.52
N ARG A 609 -34.79 -18.92 35.89
CA ARG A 609 -35.61 -18.22 34.91
C ARG A 609 -36.28 -16.98 35.53
N CYS A 610 -36.11 -15.84 34.89
CA CYS A 610 -36.65 -14.54 35.34
C CYS A 610 -36.18 -14.10 36.74
N ASP A 611 -35.13 -14.71 37.31
CA ASP A 611 -34.55 -14.35 38.60
C ASP A 611 -33.66 -13.11 38.48
N ARG A 612 -34.30 -11.94 38.42
CA ARG A 612 -33.61 -10.65 38.23
C ARG A 612 -32.65 -10.32 39.37
N VAL A 613 -32.87 -10.83 40.57
CA VAL A 613 -32.00 -10.57 41.73
C VAL A 613 -30.73 -11.38 41.61
N TYR A 614 -30.85 -12.67 41.29
CA TYR A 614 -29.70 -13.54 41.03
C TYR A 614 -28.80 -12.99 39.92
N PHE A 615 -29.37 -12.65 38.76
CA PHE A 615 -28.56 -12.15 37.64
C PHE A 615 -27.92 -10.78 37.91
N ARG A 616 -28.53 -9.93 38.75
CA ARG A 616 -27.90 -8.68 39.17
C ARG A 616 -26.68 -8.93 40.07
N HIS A 617 -26.82 -9.78 41.08
CA HIS A 617 -25.69 -10.13 41.94
C HIS A 617 -24.57 -10.83 41.17
N LEU A 618 -24.94 -11.69 40.21
CA LEU A 618 -23.97 -12.37 39.35
C LEU A 618 -23.26 -11.37 38.43
N ASP A 619 -23.96 -10.39 37.85
CA ASP A 619 -23.35 -9.31 37.05
C ASP A 619 -22.33 -8.51 37.86
N GLU A 620 -22.72 -8.07 39.07
CA GLU A 620 -21.84 -7.34 39.99
C GLU A 620 -20.61 -8.17 40.37
N TYR A 621 -20.79 -9.45 40.64
CA TYR A 621 -19.70 -10.37 40.94
C TYR A 621 -18.75 -10.56 39.75
N VAL A 622 -19.28 -10.82 38.55
CA VAL A 622 -18.46 -11.01 37.34
C VAL A 622 -17.68 -9.75 37.03
N LYS A 623 -18.32 -8.58 37.12
CA LYS A 623 -17.67 -7.29 36.95
C LYS A 623 -16.50 -7.09 37.93
N ALA A 624 -16.68 -7.45 39.20
CA ALA A 624 -15.65 -7.31 40.22
C ALA A 624 -14.51 -8.34 40.10
N ASN A 625 -14.76 -9.50 39.50
CA ASN A 625 -13.82 -10.62 39.42
C ASN A 625 -13.40 -10.98 37.98
N ALA A 626 -13.65 -10.11 37.01
CA ALA A 626 -13.44 -10.39 35.58
C ALA A 626 -12.01 -10.86 35.27
N ASP A 627 -10.99 -10.17 35.81
CA ASP A 627 -9.58 -10.54 35.62
C ASP A 627 -9.25 -11.92 36.20
N LYS A 628 -9.84 -12.26 37.35
CA LYS A 628 -9.67 -13.58 37.98
C LYS A 628 -10.34 -14.68 37.17
N ILE A 629 -11.58 -14.45 36.71
CA ILE A 629 -12.34 -15.39 35.87
C ILE A 629 -11.59 -15.62 34.57
N PHE A 630 -11.18 -14.55 33.90
CA PHE A 630 -10.40 -14.60 32.67
C PHE A 630 -9.08 -15.36 32.85
N THR A 631 -8.32 -15.06 33.91
CA THR A 631 -7.06 -15.75 34.22
C THR A 631 -7.28 -17.23 34.51
N TYR A 632 -8.36 -17.57 35.25
CA TYR A 632 -8.74 -18.97 35.49
C TYR A 632 -9.04 -19.71 34.18
N LEU A 633 -9.88 -19.13 33.31
CA LEU A 633 -10.26 -19.74 32.02
C LEU A 633 -9.06 -19.92 31.08
N CYS A 634 -8.12 -18.96 31.06
CA CYS A 634 -6.91 -19.09 30.26
C CYS A 634 -5.97 -20.20 30.76
N ASN A 635 -5.95 -20.47 32.07
CA ASN A 635 -4.97 -21.35 32.70
C ASN A 635 -5.50 -22.73 33.08
N VAL A 636 -6.82 -22.95 33.06
CA VAL A 636 -7.42 -24.25 33.38
C VAL A 636 -6.95 -25.30 32.37
N ASP A 637 -6.46 -26.42 32.87
CA ASP A 637 -6.01 -27.52 32.01
C ASP A 637 -7.21 -28.26 31.43
N LEU A 638 -7.40 -28.07 30.12
CA LEU A 638 -8.42 -28.70 29.30
C LEU A 638 -7.77 -29.26 28.02
N SER A 639 -6.48 -29.59 28.10
CA SER A 639 -5.68 -30.07 26.96
C SER A 639 -6.20 -31.39 26.38
N ASP A 640 -6.88 -32.20 27.19
CA ASP A 640 -7.53 -33.45 26.79
C ASP A 640 -8.81 -33.26 25.96
N ILE A 641 -9.32 -32.03 25.85
CA ILE A 641 -10.58 -31.74 25.16
C ILE A 641 -10.31 -31.23 23.76
N ASP A 642 -10.66 -32.05 22.77
CA ASP A 642 -10.70 -31.66 21.36
C ASP A 642 -12.07 -31.08 21.02
N LEU A 643 -12.10 -29.81 20.60
CA LEU A 643 -13.35 -29.15 20.19
C LEU A 643 -14.01 -29.83 18.98
N ALA A 644 -13.24 -30.49 18.11
CA ALA A 644 -13.81 -31.27 17.00
C ALA A 644 -14.63 -32.48 17.49
N ASN A 645 -14.41 -32.93 18.73
CA ASN A 645 -15.07 -34.06 19.38
C ASN A 645 -16.05 -33.61 20.48
N PHE A 646 -16.89 -32.62 20.18
CA PHE A 646 -17.88 -32.13 21.13
C PHE A 646 -18.93 -33.18 21.55
N PRO A 647 -19.47 -33.09 22.78
CA PRO A 647 -20.45 -34.05 23.29
C PRO A 647 -21.68 -34.12 22.39
N ARG A 648 -22.07 -35.35 22.04
CA ARG A 648 -23.37 -35.63 21.44
C ARG A 648 -24.36 -35.91 22.56
N ASN A 649 -25.16 -34.90 22.88
CA ASN A 649 -26.13 -34.96 23.96
C ASN A 649 -27.57 -35.01 23.42
N GLU A 650 -28.49 -35.32 24.33
CA GLU A 650 -29.92 -35.43 24.04
C GLU A 650 -30.51 -34.12 23.46
N ASP A 651 -29.97 -32.96 23.85
CA ASP A 651 -30.42 -31.65 23.34
C ASP A 651 -30.13 -31.53 21.84
N ARG A 652 -28.93 -31.91 21.42
CA ARG A 652 -28.55 -31.94 20.01
C ARG A 652 -29.42 -32.94 19.25
N ASP A 653 -29.62 -34.13 19.80
CA ASP A 653 -30.41 -35.17 19.14
C ASP A 653 -31.87 -34.73 18.95
N ALA A 654 -32.44 -34.01 19.92
CA ALA A 654 -33.76 -33.39 19.79
C ALA A 654 -33.82 -32.34 18.66
N ILE A 655 -32.74 -31.57 18.43
CA ILE A 655 -32.68 -30.63 17.29
C ILE A 655 -32.51 -31.38 15.97
N VAL A 656 -31.70 -32.43 15.92
CA VAL A 656 -31.55 -33.27 14.72
C VAL A 656 -32.89 -33.91 14.34
N GLU A 657 -33.64 -34.40 15.32
CA GLU A 657 -34.99 -34.93 15.13
C GLU A 657 -35.97 -33.85 14.64
N ALA A 658 -35.96 -32.67 15.27
CA ALA A 658 -36.79 -31.54 14.83
C ALA A 658 -36.39 -30.98 13.44
N SER A 659 -35.17 -31.25 13.01
CA SER A 659 -34.59 -30.85 11.71
C SER A 659 -34.72 -31.93 10.63
N ALA A 660 -35.23 -33.12 10.96
CA ALA A 660 -35.33 -34.22 10.03
C ALA A 660 -36.27 -33.87 8.88
N ASP A 661 -35.87 -34.27 7.66
CA ASP A 661 -36.75 -34.22 6.50
C ASP A 661 -38.00 -35.10 6.78
N PRO A 662 -39.23 -34.58 6.57
CA PRO A 662 -40.44 -35.31 6.95
C PRO A 662 -40.59 -36.68 6.28
N ILE A 663 -40.05 -36.87 5.08
CA ILE A 663 -40.09 -38.16 4.36
C ILE A 663 -39.11 -39.14 5.00
N SER A 664 -37.89 -38.68 5.26
CA SER A 664 -36.85 -39.47 5.92
C SER A 664 -37.28 -39.91 7.33
N ALA A 665 -37.93 -39.01 8.08
CA ALA A 665 -38.50 -39.32 9.39
C ALA A 665 -39.62 -40.36 9.30
N LEU A 666 -40.53 -40.25 8.32
CA LEU A 666 -41.57 -41.26 8.11
C LEU A 666 -40.98 -42.62 7.74
N PHE A 667 -39.93 -42.67 6.91
CA PHE A 667 -39.29 -43.93 6.55
C PHE A 667 -38.61 -44.60 7.75
N GLN A 668 -38.09 -43.80 8.68
CA GLN A 668 -37.56 -44.32 9.94
C GLN A 668 -38.68 -44.94 10.79
N GLU A 669 -39.83 -44.28 10.93
CA GLU A 669 -41.01 -44.84 11.62
C GLU A 669 -41.44 -46.17 10.99
N ILE A 670 -41.58 -46.23 9.66
CA ILE A 670 -41.92 -47.47 8.94
C ILE A 670 -40.89 -48.57 9.22
N THR A 671 -39.61 -48.20 9.33
CA THR A 671 -38.54 -49.16 9.61
C THR A 671 -38.61 -49.68 11.05
N GLU A 672 -38.86 -48.80 12.01
CA GLU A 672 -38.97 -49.11 13.44
C GLU A 672 -40.19 -49.96 13.77
N TYR A 673 -41.35 -49.66 13.16
CA TYR A 673 -42.57 -50.47 13.29
C TYR A 673 -42.52 -51.78 12.49
N GLY A 674 -41.55 -51.95 11.59
CA GLY A 674 -41.42 -53.17 10.79
C GLY A 674 -42.47 -53.32 9.69
N GLY A 675 -43.06 -52.21 9.21
CA GLY A 675 -44.10 -52.17 8.18
C GLY A 675 -44.79 -50.81 8.14
N PHE A 676 -45.73 -50.61 7.22
CA PHE A 676 -46.45 -49.34 7.06
C PHE A 676 -47.44 -49.13 8.20
N PRO A 677 -47.27 -48.08 9.04
CA PRO A 677 -48.14 -47.85 10.19
C PRO A 677 -49.44 -47.12 9.78
N ARG A 678 -50.59 -47.70 10.13
CA ARG A 678 -51.90 -47.03 10.15
C ARG A 678 -52.13 -46.39 11.51
N ASN A 679 -52.97 -45.34 11.54
CA ASN A 679 -53.29 -44.57 12.75
C ASN A 679 -52.07 -43.93 13.43
N LEU A 680 -50.96 -43.75 12.72
CA LEU A 680 -49.76 -43.11 13.23
C LEU A 680 -50.09 -41.70 13.73
N MET A 681 -49.77 -41.43 15.00
CA MET A 681 -50.06 -40.17 15.70
C MET A 681 -51.58 -39.87 15.89
N GLU A 682 -52.48 -40.86 15.80
CA GLU A 682 -53.91 -40.70 16.14
C GLU A 682 -54.16 -40.96 17.64
N GLN A 683 -54.90 -40.06 18.31
CA GLN A 683 -55.19 -40.20 19.73
C GLN A 683 -56.23 -41.32 19.93
N ASN A 684 -56.03 -42.15 20.96
CA ASN A 684 -56.91 -43.25 21.37
C ASN A 684 -57.04 -44.41 20.36
N HIS A 685 -56.12 -44.55 19.41
CA HIS A 685 -56.06 -45.68 18.48
C HIS A 685 -54.69 -46.35 18.57
N GLU A 686 -54.65 -47.69 18.53
CA GLU A 686 -53.38 -48.42 18.41
C GLU A 686 -52.83 -48.29 16.99
N VAL A 687 -51.49 -48.28 16.88
CA VAL A 687 -50.80 -48.27 15.57
C VAL A 687 -50.86 -49.68 15.00
N GLU A 688 -51.58 -49.86 13.90
CA GLU A 688 -51.64 -51.12 13.15
C GLU A 688 -50.56 -51.13 12.09
N VAL A 689 -49.87 -52.26 11.88
CA VAL A 689 -48.74 -52.35 10.94
C VAL A 689 -49.11 -53.27 9.77
N GLU A 690 -49.02 -52.75 8.55
CA GLU A 690 -49.27 -53.51 7.31
C GLU A 690 -47.97 -53.73 6.51
N GLN A 691 -47.80 -54.92 5.94
CA GLN A 691 -46.63 -55.22 5.08
C GLN A 691 -46.75 -54.64 3.67
N SER A 692 -47.95 -54.25 3.26
CA SER A 692 -48.17 -53.56 2.00
C SER A 692 -49.28 -52.53 2.11
N MET A 693 -49.11 -51.37 1.49
CA MET A 693 -50.07 -50.26 1.53
C MET A 693 -50.23 -49.64 0.14
N SER A 694 -51.43 -49.14 -0.19
CA SER A 694 -51.64 -48.47 -1.48
C SER A 694 -50.88 -47.14 -1.53
N SER A 695 -50.51 -46.71 -2.74
CA SER A 695 -49.81 -45.42 -2.92
C SER A 695 -50.62 -44.24 -2.41
N THR A 696 -51.95 -44.31 -2.50
CA THR A 696 -52.86 -43.26 -2.04
C THR A 696 -52.91 -43.23 -0.52
N GLU A 697 -53.14 -44.39 0.13
CA GLU A 697 -53.19 -44.51 1.59
C GLU A 697 -51.85 -44.12 2.23
N LEU A 698 -50.74 -44.58 1.67
CA LEU A 698 -49.41 -44.27 2.19
C LEU A 698 -49.10 -42.76 2.07
N TYR A 699 -49.59 -42.12 1.03
CA TYR A 699 -49.45 -40.67 0.86
C TYR A 699 -50.35 -39.87 1.81
N GLU A 700 -51.56 -40.34 2.09
CA GLU A 700 -52.42 -39.76 3.14
C GLU A 700 -51.79 -39.89 4.53
N THR A 701 -51.20 -41.04 4.84
CA THR A 701 -50.42 -41.25 6.07
C THR A 701 -49.26 -40.26 6.16
N TYR A 702 -48.51 -40.06 5.05
CA TYR A 702 -47.46 -39.04 4.99
C TYR A 702 -48.00 -37.63 5.22
N GLN A 703 -49.11 -37.24 4.58
CA GLN A 703 -49.73 -35.93 4.78
C GLN A 703 -50.11 -35.67 6.23
N LYS A 704 -50.79 -36.63 6.87
CA LYS A 704 -51.17 -36.56 8.28
C LYS A 704 -49.93 -36.48 9.19
N PHE A 705 -48.90 -37.28 8.89
CA PHE A 705 -47.64 -37.30 9.63
C PHE A 705 -46.92 -35.95 9.57
N VAL A 706 -46.78 -35.35 8.38
CA VAL A 706 -46.19 -34.01 8.24
C VAL A 706 -47.01 -32.96 8.98
N GLN A 707 -48.35 -32.99 8.83
CA GLN A 707 -49.22 -32.01 9.47
C GLN A 707 -49.12 -32.04 11.01
N LYS A 708 -49.01 -33.24 11.60
CA LYS A 708 -48.96 -33.42 13.06
C LYS A 708 -47.55 -33.26 13.64
N ARG A 709 -46.53 -33.88 13.05
CA ARG A 709 -45.16 -33.90 13.57
C ARG A 709 -44.32 -32.70 13.11
N PHE A 710 -44.64 -32.13 11.94
CA PHE A 710 -43.90 -31.02 11.32
C PHE A 710 -44.84 -29.86 10.91
N PRO A 711 -45.59 -29.26 11.85
CA PRO A 711 -46.57 -28.23 11.54
C PRO A 711 -45.94 -27.07 10.74
N GLY A 712 -46.57 -26.69 9.62
CA GLY A 712 -46.10 -25.65 8.71
C GLY A 712 -45.15 -26.11 7.59
N HIS A 713 -44.76 -27.39 7.53
CA HIS A 713 -44.00 -27.92 6.39
C HIS A 713 -44.91 -28.21 5.20
N HIS A 714 -44.42 -27.93 3.98
CA HIS A 714 -45.13 -28.27 2.74
C HIS A 714 -44.98 -29.76 2.42
N VAL A 715 -46.10 -30.41 2.14
CA VAL A 715 -46.15 -31.77 1.62
C VAL A 715 -45.77 -31.75 0.13
N ILE A 716 -44.82 -32.59 -0.28
CA ILE A 716 -44.49 -32.78 -1.70
C ILE A 716 -45.58 -33.57 -2.43
N SER A 717 -45.64 -33.52 -3.76
CA SER A 717 -46.66 -34.26 -4.53
C SER A 717 -46.53 -35.78 -4.37
N ILE A 718 -47.63 -36.51 -4.53
CA ILE A 718 -47.66 -37.99 -4.50
C ILE A 718 -46.66 -38.62 -5.49
N THR A 719 -46.45 -38.00 -6.65
CA THR A 719 -45.46 -38.45 -7.64
C THR A 719 -44.04 -38.33 -7.12
N ALA A 720 -43.70 -37.18 -6.50
CA ALA A 720 -42.39 -36.97 -5.90
C ALA A 720 -42.18 -37.88 -4.69
N PHE A 721 -43.20 -38.08 -3.86
CA PHE A 721 -43.17 -39.02 -2.74
C PHE A 721 -42.92 -40.45 -3.20
N GLY A 722 -43.58 -40.88 -4.28
CA GLY A 722 -43.34 -42.19 -4.91
C GLY A 722 -41.94 -42.36 -5.49
N VAL A 723 -41.26 -41.28 -5.88
CA VAL A 723 -39.84 -41.32 -6.27
C VAL A 723 -38.96 -41.57 -5.04
N HIS A 724 -39.18 -40.86 -3.94
CA HIS A 724 -38.45 -41.09 -2.69
C HIS A 724 -38.62 -42.52 -2.15
N LEU A 725 -39.84 -43.08 -2.22
CA LEU A 725 -40.10 -44.48 -1.83
C LEU A 725 -39.31 -45.48 -2.68
N ARG A 726 -39.22 -45.26 -3.99
CA ARG A 726 -38.46 -46.15 -4.90
C ARG A 726 -36.97 -46.14 -4.58
N ASP A 727 -36.46 -44.98 -4.19
CA ASP A 727 -35.03 -44.72 -4.04
C ASP A 727 -34.54 -44.93 -2.59
N ALA A 728 -35.43 -45.35 -1.67
CA ALA A 728 -35.11 -45.62 -0.27
C ALA A 728 -34.34 -46.94 -0.08
N ILE A 729 -33.19 -46.88 0.58
CA ILE A 729 -32.26 -48.01 0.82
C ILE A 729 -32.01 -48.18 2.31
N GLY A 730 -31.90 -49.44 2.79
CA GLY A 730 -31.66 -49.77 4.20
C GLY A 730 -30.20 -49.50 4.62
N LEU A 731 -29.97 -48.60 5.58
CA LEU A 731 -28.63 -48.13 5.97
C LEU A 731 -27.81 -49.09 6.87
N GLN A 732 -28.37 -50.24 7.30
CA GLN A 732 -27.73 -51.12 8.30
C GLN A 732 -26.77 -52.19 7.74
N ARG A 733 -26.70 -52.39 6.43
CA ARG A 733 -25.67 -53.23 5.78
C ARG A 733 -25.28 -52.55 4.47
N GLY A 734 -24.02 -52.14 4.32
CA GLY A 734 -23.57 -51.50 3.07
C GLY A 734 -23.97 -52.32 1.84
N GLY A 735 -24.82 -51.76 0.97
CA GLY A 735 -25.30 -52.37 -0.28
C GLY A 735 -26.72 -51.93 -0.67
N ASP A 736 -27.01 -51.89 -1.97
CA ASP A 736 -28.22 -51.34 -2.65
C ASP A 736 -29.60 -51.98 -2.29
N ALA A 737 -29.77 -52.53 -1.09
CA ALA A 737 -31.01 -53.19 -0.67
C ALA A 737 -32.15 -52.17 -0.44
N ARG A 738 -33.17 -52.21 -1.30
CA ARG A 738 -34.33 -51.31 -1.25
C ARG A 738 -35.20 -51.60 -0.02
N LEU A 739 -35.63 -50.54 0.66
CA LEU A 739 -36.59 -50.61 1.78
C LEU A 739 -38.01 -50.94 1.31
N PHE A 740 -38.36 -50.51 0.10
CA PHE A 740 -39.72 -50.63 -0.45
C PHE A 740 -39.71 -51.17 -1.87
N MET A 741 -40.70 -52.00 -2.20
CA MET A 741 -40.94 -52.50 -3.54
C MET A 741 -42.29 -52.05 -4.08
N LYS A 742 -42.31 -51.57 -5.32
CA LYS A 742 -43.53 -51.16 -6.02
C LYS A 742 -44.15 -52.36 -6.74
N ARG A 743 -45.38 -52.74 -6.39
CA ARG A 743 -46.15 -53.80 -7.05
C ARG A 743 -47.38 -53.20 -7.73
N ARG A 744 -47.64 -53.58 -8.99
CA ARG A 744 -48.87 -53.21 -9.70
C ARG A 744 -49.87 -54.35 -9.55
N VAL A 745 -51.08 -54.04 -9.09
CA VAL A 745 -52.11 -55.04 -8.79
C VAL A 745 -53.42 -54.61 -9.43
N GLN A 746 -54.25 -55.57 -9.82
CA GLN A 746 -55.59 -55.30 -10.34
C GLN A 746 -56.60 -55.51 -9.22
N VAL A 747 -57.27 -54.44 -8.79
CA VAL A 747 -58.30 -54.47 -7.76
C VAL A 747 -59.59 -53.95 -8.39
N ASN A 748 -60.65 -54.76 -8.41
CA ASN A 748 -61.97 -54.41 -8.96
C ASN A 748 -61.91 -53.83 -10.40
N GLY A 749 -61.05 -54.38 -11.27
CA GLY A 749 -60.89 -53.92 -12.66
C GLY A 749 -60.00 -52.69 -12.86
N HIS A 750 -59.61 -51.99 -11.78
CA HIS A 750 -58.70 -50.85 -11.82
C HIS A 750 -57.25 -51.26 -11.48
N ARG A 751 -56.29 -50.60 -12.13
CA ARG A 751 -54.86 -50.79 -11.83
C ARG A 751 -54.48 -49.94 -10.63
N GLU A 752 -54.12 -50.59 -9.54
CA GLU A 752 -53.65 -49.95 -8.32
C GLU A 752 -52.15 -50.22 -8.12
N VAL A 753 -51.49 -49.32 -7.39
CA VAL A 753 -50.06 -49.42 -7.07
C VAL A 753 -49.93 -49.62 -5.57
N LEU A 754 -49.47 -50.81 -5.17
CA LEU A 754 -49.10 -51.12 -3.80
C LEU A 754 -47.59 -50.93 -3.60
N TRP A 755 -47.23 -50.45 -2.42
CA TRP A 755 -45.88 -50.51 -1.90
C TRP A 755 -45.79 -51.65 -0.90
N VAL A 756 -44.74 -52.45 -0.98
CA VAL A 756 -44.45 -53.56 -0.07
C VAL A 756 -43.20 -53.20 0.72
N TYR A 757 -43.27 -53.32 2.04
CA TYR A 757 -42.11 -53.14 2.92
C TYR A 757 -41.26 -54.40 2.88
N LEU A 758 -39.97 -54.25 2.60
CA LEU A 758 -39.05 -55.39 2.46
C LEU A 758 -38.22 -55.63 3.74
N GLY A 759 -38.33 -54.75 4.74
CA GLY A 759 -37.50 -54.81 5.94
C GLY A 759 -36.03 -54.47 5.71
N PRO A 760 -35.22 -54.33 6.77
CA PRO A 760 -33.75 -54.36 6.68
C PRO A 760 -33.19 -55.78 6.39
N GLY A 761 -34.02 -56.72 5.93
CA GLY A 761 -33.66 -58.07 5.51
C GLY A 761 -34.86 -59.01 5.59
N ALA A 762 -35.41 -59.38 4.45
CA ALA A 762 -36.19 -60.60 4.34
C ALA A 762 -35.26 -61.78 4.68
N MET A 763 -35.62 -62.57 5.69
CA MET A 763 -35.15 -63.95 5.75
C MET A 763 -35.62 -64.65 4.48
N ASP A 764 -34.75 -65.45 3.90
CA ASP A 764 -35.15 -66.60 3.09
C ASP A 764 -36.27 -67.34 3.81
N LEU A 765 -37.46 -67.35 3.20
CA LEU A 765 -38.49 -68.32 3.47
C LEU A 765 -38.98 -68.83 2.11
N SER A 766 -38.76 -70.14 1.94
CA SER A 766 -39.25 -71.08 0.93
C SER A 766 -38.78 -70.90 -0.53
N ASP A 767 -37.69 -71.60 -0.86
CA ASP A 767 -37.80 -72.66 -1.88
C ASP A 767 -38.76 -73.73 -1.32
N ASP A 768 -39.94 -73.88 -1.92
CA ASP A 768 -40.72 -75.13 -1.99
C ASP A 768 -41.86 -74.92 -3.01
N GLU A 769 -41.80 -75.68 -4.12
CA GLU A 769 -42.86 -76.07 -5.09
C GLU A 769 -43.55 -74.92 -5.88
N GLU A 770 -43.57 -74.84 -7.22
CA GLU A 770 -43.61 -75.81 -8.33
C GLU A 770 -43.05 -75.17 -9.63
#